data_AF-A0A4Q1KGH9-F1
#
_entry.id   AF-A0A4Q1KGH9-F1
#
_cell.length_a   1.000
_cell.length_b   1.000
_cell.length_c   1.000
_cell.angle_alpha   90.00
_cell.angle_beta   90.00
_cell.angle_gamma   90.00
#
_symmetry.space_group_name_H-M   'P 1'
#
loop_
_entity.id
_entity.type
_entity.pdbx_description
1 polymer ?
#
loop_
_entity_poly.entity_id
_entity_poly.type
_entity_poly.pdbx_seq_one_letter_code
_entity_poly.pdbx_strand_id
1 'polypeptide(L)'
;MREKELRLALVCYGGISLAVYMHGITKEIWNFARASRDFHDGHGEGREGVLGVYCDLLRSIDEQAKLRVRVVIDIIAGASAGGINGIFLAQAIETGQSLEPLTDLWLDNADVEQLLDPDARPAARFTKFWAQPLVWLAARRRGDAVDRTVSPETREEVRRKLSSFVRSRWFQPPFGGKTFTRLLLEAFDSMARAHRERPLLPFSYPLDLMVTVTDFEGHPEMLRLNSPPEVREMEHRLTINFRTKMRQGSLADAAELVFAARATASFPGAFPPFTVRELDKVLDKMKRHWPGRARFLARVLPKQSALGQAESAVLIDGSVLTNAPFAPAISALKDRPARREIDRRFVYIDPKPTSGRAFSLNRNGKAQAGDTTQDAPPLPGFFRTIFGSLSDIPREQPIRDNLEAIETRSRTIHRMRRITEALREEIEREIEGTFGGTLFLDRPTPDRLATWRAKAQTRAAVNSGFAYPAYALVKLSAIVEEVVAMLFRLGGDGSPALRERFRQSVWAHIRERGLDQMREERKGGARPEIIAFFRDHDLGFRIRRLRFMARRLTEVADTPQPELIEAVGIMRNSIYSALAIYQESEASDSYSEVMIQSAEATAIDPVHALSELAEARNLKAKDVAVEEMLAGALSGLPKAERRAMLLAYLGFPFYDIATLPLLQGEGLDEFDPIKVDRISPDDCASLRAGGAAAMLKGIEFNNFGAFFSRVYRENDYLWGRLHGAERMIDILLSTVKEGDLEGAAELARTAKFKAFAAILAEEEPHLTHVAELIAELKGVVGG
;
A
#
# COMPACT_ATOMS: atom_id res chain seq x y z
N MET A 1 -8.16 -25.32 -12.93
CA MET A 1 -8.51 -23.88 -12.99
C MET A 1 -7.32 -23.07 -12.50
N ARG A 2 -7.02 -21.90 -13.09
CA ARG A 2 -5.91 -21.04 -12.62
C ARG A 2 -6.44 -20.11 -11.53
N GLU A 3 -5.68 -19.87 -10.47
CA GLU A 3 -6.04 -18.92 -9.42
C GLU A 3 -5.02 -17.79 -9.36
N LYS A 4 -5.52 -16.55 -9.24
CA LYS A 4 -4.69 -15.34 -9.22
C LYS A 4 -5.23 -14.32 -8.22
N GLU A 5 -4.34 -13.61 -7.56
CA GLU A 5 -4.69 -12.56 -6.60
C GLU A 5 -4.30 -11.20 -7.18
N LEU A 6 -5.31 -10.35 -7.41
CA LEU A 6 -5.10 -8.92 -7.65
C LEU A 6 -4.93 -8.24 -6.29
N ARG A 7 -3.69 -7.93 -5.90
CA ARG A 7 -3.37 -7.33 -4.61
C ARG A 7 -3.10 -5.84 -4.74
N LEU A 8 -3.89 -5.02 -4.07
CA LEU A 8 -3.84 -3.57 -4.14
C LEU A 8 -3.13 -3.00 -2.91
N ALA A 9 -2.09 -2.20 -3.17
CA ALA A 9 -1.55 -1.22 -2.24
C ALA A 9 -2.18 0.14 -2.54
N LEU A 10 -3.14 0.55 -1.71
CA LEU A 10 -3.90 1.78 -1.90
C LEU A 10 -3.19 2.96 -1.24
N VAL A 11 -2.94 4.02 -2.01
CA VAL A 11 -2.40 5.28 -1.51
C VAL A 11 -3.45 6.37 -1.63
N CYS A 12 -4.02 6.77 -0.50
CA CYS A 12 -5.02 7.83 -0.40
C CYS A 12 -4.33 9.15 -0.06
N TYR A 13 -4.09 10.00 -1.07
CA TYR A 13 -3.62 11.36 -0.87
C TYR A 13 -4.51 12.38 -1.58
N GLY A 14 -4.74 13.53 -0.95
CA GLY A 14 -5.63 14.55 -1.51
C GLY A 14 -5.98 15.62 -0.48
N GLY A 15 -6.13 16.86 -0.95
CA GLY A 15 -6.48 17.99 -0.10
C GLY A 15 -7.88 17.89 0.51
N ILE A 16 -8.15 18.76 1.49
CA ILE A 16 -9.28 18.66 2.42
C ILE A 16 -10.64 18.46 1.72
N SER A 17 -11.04 19.26 0.71
CA SER A 17 -12.38 19.08 0.07
C SER A 17 -12.54 17.81 -0.75
N LEU A 18 -11.44 17.20 -1.16
CA LEU A 18 -11.45 16.03 -2.01
C LEU A 18 -11.67 14.75 -1.18
N ALA A 19 -11.79 14.89 0.14
CA ALA A 19 -12.18 13.83 1.07
C ALA A 19 -13.44 13.08 0.61
N VAL A 20 -14.44 13.84 0.16
CA VAL A 20 -15.75 13.32 -0.22
C VAL A 20 -15.66 12.53 -1.54
N TYR A 21 -14.92 13.05 -2.52
CA TYR A 21 -14.60 12.33 -3.74
C TYR A 21 -13.79 11.05 -3.48
N MET A 22 -12.74 11.14 -2.65
CA MET A 22 -11.95 9.98 -2.24
C MET A 22 -12.80 8.95 -1.50
N HIS A 23 -13.77 9.38 -0.69
CA HIS A 23 -14.69 8.48 0.01
C HIS A 23 -15.53 7.67 -1.00
N GLY A 24 -16.08 8.32 -2.02
CA GLY A 24 -16.78 7.64 -3.11
C GLY A 24 -15.93 6.56 -3.79
N ILE A 25 -14.65 6.85 -4.05
CA ILE A 25 -13.71 5.85 -4.59
C ILE A 25 -13.49 4.70 -3.60
N THR A 26 -13.21 5.00 -2.33
CA THR A 26 -12.96 3.96 -1.32
C THR A 26 -14.19 3.08 -1.07
N LYS A 27 -15.41 3.64 -1.18
CA LYS A 27 -16.66 2.89 -1.13
C LYS A 27 -16.76 1.89 -2.28
N GLU A 28 -16.35 2.26 -3.50
CA GLU A 28 -16.36 1.31 -4.62
C GLU A 28 -15.26 0.27 -4.57
N ILE A 29 -14.07 0.62 -4.07
CA ILE A 29 -13.01 -0.37 -3.79
C ILE A 29 -13.52 -1.39 -2.75
N TRP A 30 -14.22 -0.92 -1.72
CA TRP A 30 -14.86 -1.78 -0.71
C TRP A 30 -15.95 -2.68 -1.32
N ASN A 31 -16.82 -2.15 -2.19
CA ASN A 31 -17.83 -2.93 -2.90
C ASN A 31 -17.22 -3.98 -3.83
N PHE A 32 -16.12 -3.67 -4.52
CA PHE A 32 -15.37 -4.64 -5.33
C PHE A 32 -14.79 -5.78 -4.49
N ALA A 33 -14.23 -5.45 -3.32
CA ALA A 33 -13.72 -6.45 -2.38
C ALA A 33 -14.84 -7.33 -1.81
N ARG A 34 -16.01 -6.75 -1.53
CA ARG A 34 -17.24 -7.49 -1.14
C ARG A 34 -17.70 -8.45 -2.22
N ALA A 35 -17.81 -7.97 -3.47
CA ALA A 35 -18.19 -8.81 -4.60
C ALA A 35 -17.18 -9.94 -4.83
N SER A 36 -15.88 -9.66 -4.70
CA SER A 36 -14.85 -10.70 -4.77
C SER A 36 -15.00 -11.74 -3.66
N ARG A 37 -15.17 -11.33 -2.40
CA ARG A 37 -15.45 -12.25 -1.29
C ARG A 37 -16.67 -13.12 -1.59
N ASP A 38 -17.79 -12.51 -1.98
CA ASP A 38 -19.06 -13.22 -2.19
C ASP A 38 -18.97 -14.23 -3.34
N PHE A 39 -18.33 -13.86 -4.46
CA PHE A 39 -18.05 -14.77 -5.57
C PHE A 39 -17.23 -15.98 -5.13
N HIS A 40 -16.21 -15.76 -4.29
CA HIS A 40 -15.35 -16.85 -3.82
C HIS A 40 -16.00 -17.73 -2.74
N ASP A 41 -16.89 -17.16 -1.93
CA ASP A 41 -17.63 -17.87 -0.88
C ASP A 41 -18.86 -18.64 -1.43
N GLY A 42 -19.16 -18.54 -2.72
CA GLY A 42 -20.34 -19.16 -3.33
C GLY A 42 -21.65 -18.41 -3.06
N HIS A 43 -21.56 -17.14 -2.63
CA HIS A 43 -22.69 -16.25 -2.36
C HIS A 43 -22.83 -15.14 -3.42
N GLY A 44 -22.14 -15.27 -4.55
CA GLY A 44 -22.17 -14.29 -5.64
C GLY A 44 -23.42 -14.38 -6.52
N GLU A 45 -24.12 -15.51 -6.55
CA GLU A 45 -25.37 -15.68 -7.30
C GLU A 45 -26.52 -14.95 -6.61
N GLY A 46 -27.32 -14.20 -7.37
CA GLY A 46 -28.47 -13.45 -6.86
C GLY A 46 -28.14 -12.14 -6.13
N ARG A 47 -26.87 -11.67 -6.17
CA ARG A 47 -26.55 -10.30 -5.73
C ARG A 47 -27.14 -9.29 -6.72
N GLU A 48 -27.81 -8.27 -6.20
CA GLU A 48 -28.40 -7.18 -6.97
C GLU A 48 -27.49 -5.93 -6.96
N GLY A 49 -27.87 -4.91 -7.74
CA GLY A 49 -27.16 -3.64 -7.81
C GLY A 49 -25.71 -3.77 -8.29
N VAL A 50 -24.85 -2.88 -7.80
CA VAL A 50 -23.46 -2.79 -8.27
C VAL A 50 -22.65 -4.04 -7.91
N LEU A 51 -22.94 -4.68 -6.76
CA LEU A 51 -22.29 -5.93 -6.35
C LEU A 51 -22.58 -7.07 -7.34
N GLY A 52 -23.81 -7.16 -7.85
CA GLY A 52 -24.19 -8.12 -8.88
C GLY A 52 -23.35 -7.95 -10.16
N VAL A 53 -23.18 -6.71 -10.62
CA VAL A 53 -22.37 -6.39 -11.80
C VAL A 53 -20.91 -6.85 -11.62
N TYR A 54 -20.33 -6.62 -10.45
CA TYR A 54 -18.95 -7.04 -10.16
C TYR A 54 -18.81 -8.56 -10.02
N CYS A 55 -19.78 -9.24 -9.41
CA CYS A 55 -19.83 -10.70 -9.36
C CYS A 55 -19.94 -11.31 -10.77
N ASP A 56 -20.79 -10.74 -11.63
CA ASP A 56 -20.95 -11.18 -13.01
C ASP A 56 -19.68 -10.99 -13.83
N LEU A 57 -18.96 -9.88 -13.62
CA LEU A 57 -17.66 -9.65 -14.25
C LEU A 57 -16.62 -10.69 -13.82
N LEU A 58 -16.52 -10.99 -12.51
CA LEU A 58 -15.63 -12.04 -12.00
C LEU A 58 -15.99 -13.42 -12.55
N ARG A 59 -17.28 -13.74 -12.63
CA ARG A 59 -17.77 -14.99 -13.24
C ARG A 59 -17.41 -15.08 -14.72
N SER A 60 -17.56 -13.98 -15.46
CA SER A 60 -17.19 -13.92 -16.88
C SER A 60 -15.70 -14.23 -17.09
N ILE A 61 -14.84 -13.68 -16.22
CA ILE A 61 -13.39 -13.98 -16.25
C ILE A 61 -13.12 -15.44 -15.90
N ASP A 62 -13.77 -15.99 -14.87
CA ASP A 62 -13.60 -17.37 -14.45
C ASP A 62 -14.05 -18.37 -15.54
N GLU A 63 -15.15 -18.09 -16.22
CA GLU A 63 -15.72 -18.96 -17.26
C GLU A 63 -14.97 -18.89 -18.59
N GLN A 64 -14.64 -17.68 -19.05
CA GLN A 64 -14.02 -17.46 -20.37
C GLN A 64 -12.51 -17.66 -20.31
N ALA A 65 -11.82 -17.00 -19.37
CA ALA A 65 -10.36 -17.06 -19.24
C ALA A 65 -9.86 -18.24 -18.38
N LYS A 66 -10.77 -19.06 -17.83
CA LYS A 66 -10.46 -20.17 -16.89
C LYS A 66 -9.58 -19.71 -15.71
N LEU A 67 -9.78 -18.46 -15.29
CA LEU A 67 -8.97 -17.74 -14.33
C LEU A 67 -9.83 -17.22 -13.19
N ARG A 68 -9.64 -17.81 -12.00
CA ARG A 68 -10.33 -17.39 -10.79
C ARG A 68 -9.54 -16.28 -10.10
N VAL A 69 -9.97 -15.03 -10.31
CA VAL A 69 -9.32 -13.84 -9.74
C VAL A 69 -9.92 -13.47 -8.38
N ARG A 70 -9.07 -13.26 -7.37
CA ARG A 70 -9.47 -12.69 -6.07
C ARG A 70 -8.88 -11.28 -5.92
N VAL A 71 -9.72 -10.31 -5.57
CA VAL A 71 -9.29 -8.93 -5.30
C VAL A 71 -9.01 -8.79 -3.80
N VAL A 72 -7.81 -8.31 -3.46
CA VAL A 72 -7.31 -8.21 -2.08
C VAL A 72 -6.73 -6.81 -1.88
N ILE A 73 -7.15 -6.13 -0.81
CA ILE A 73 -6.55 -4.87 -0.38
C ILE A 73 -5.84 -5.13 0.94
N ASP A 74 -4.51 -5.15 0.91
CA ASP A 74 -3.66 -5.57 2.04
C ASP A 74 -2.71 -4.46 2.52
N ILE A 75 -2.55 -3.38 1.75
CA ILE A 75 -1.79 -2.19 2.15
C ILE A 75 -2.68 -0.97 1.90
N ILE A 76 -2.83 -0.14 2.92
CA ILE A 76 -3.49 1.17 2.83
C ILE A 76 -2.54 2.19 3.45
N ALA A 77 -2.16 3.20 2.67
CA ALA A 77 -1.37 4.33 3.15
C ALA A 77 -2.12 5.63 2.88
N GLY A 78 -2.21 6.52 3.87
CA GLY A 78 -2.94 7.77 3.71
C GLY A 78 -2.37 8.94 4.48
N ALA A 79 -2.67 10.14 3.99
CA ALA A 79 -2.33 11.41 4.60
C ALA A 79 -3.55 12.34 4.58
N SER A 80 -3.69 13.19 5.60
CA SER A 80 -4.78 14.16 5.70
C SER A 80 -6.16 13.49 5.60
N ALA A 81 -7.07 14.08 4.83
CA ALA A 81 -8.37 13.50 4.54
C ALA A 81 -8.31 12.11 3.89
N GLY A 82 -7.28 11.83 3.08
CA GLY A 82 -7.03 10.49 2.53
C GLY A 82 -6.70 9.46 3.63
N GLY A 83 -6.01 9.90 4.69
CA GLY A 83 -5.76 9.10 5.89
C GLY A 83 -7.04 8.69 6.61
N ILE A 84 -8.02 9.60 6.73
CA ILE A 84 -9.33 9.28 7.33
C ILE A 84 -10.02 8.17 6.53
N ASN A 85 -10.22 8.36 5.22
CA ASN A 85 -10.88 7.35 4.38
C ASN A 85 -10.13 6.01 4.42
N GLY A 86 -8.79 6.04 4.43
CA GLY A 86 -7.96 4.84 4.56
C GLY A 86 -8.16 4.09 5.89
N ILE A 87 -8.28 4.80 7.01
CA ILE A 87 -8.51 4.20 8.34
C ILE A 87 -9.87 3.50 8.38
N PHE A 88 -10.93 4.17 7.92
CA PHE A 88 -12.27 3.60 7.90
C PHE A 88 -12.38 2.42 6.94
N LEU A 89 -11.76 2.51 5.76
CA LEU A 89 -11.67 1.41 4.80
C LEU A 89 -10.94 0.21 5.40
N ALA A 90 -9.80 0.42 6.05
CA ALA A 90 -9.03 -0.65 6.70
C ALA A 90 -9.85 -1.35 7.80
N GLN A 91 -10.57 -0.58 8.63
CA GLN A 91 -11.47 -1.11 9.63
C GLN A 91 -12.60 -1.94 8.99
N ALA A 92 -13.22 -1.44 7.91
CA ALA A 92 -14.27 -2.16 7.19
C ALA A 92 -13.75 -3.47 6.55
N ILE A 93 -12.53 -3.47 6.03
CA ILE A 93 -11.89 -4.66 5.44
C ILE A 93 -11.60 -5.73 6.49
N GLU A 94 -10.97 -5.35 7.61
CA GLU A 94 -10.60 -6.27 8.70
C GLU A 94 -11.84 -6.84 9.40
N THR A 95 -12.89 -6.03 9.55
CA THR A 95 -14.05 -6.41 10.37
C THR A 95 -15.26 -6.87 9.57
N GLY A 96 -15.46 -6.44 8.33
CA GLY A 96 -16.71 -6.62 7.58
C GLY A 96 -17.80 -5.60 7.95
N GLN A 97 -17.44 -4.52 8.64
CA GLN A 97 -18.36 -3.40 8.93
C GLN A 97 -18.71 -2.60 7.67
N SER A 98 -19.86 -1.92 7.71
CA SER A 98 -20.32 -1.04 6.63
C SER A 98 -19.57 0.31 6.63
N LEU A 99 -19.31 0.84 5.44
CA LEU A 99 -18.81 2.21 5.25
C LEU A 99 -19.92 3.27 5.18
N GLU A 100 -21.20 2.89 5.14
CA GLU A 100 -22.31 3.87 5.08
C GLU A 100 -22.29 4.90 6.21
N PRO A 101 -21.97 4.56 7.47
CA PRO A 101 -21.85 5.57 8.52
C PRO A 101 -20.80 6.66 8.23
N LEU A 102 -19.76 6.34 7.47
CA LEU A 102 -18.80 7.35 7.01
C LEU A 102 -19.39 8.19 5.87
N THR A 103 -20.19 7.60 4.98
CA THR A 103 -20.95 8.34 3.97
C THR A 103 -21.84 9.39 4.62
N ASP A 104 -22.62 8.98 5.63
CA ASP A 104 -23.50 9.88 6.38
C ASP A 104 -22.69 11.00 7.05
N LEU A 105 -21.56 10.67 7.69
CA LEU A 105 -20.68 11.67 8.28
C LEU A 105 -20.20 12.70 7.24
N TRP A 106 -19.75 12.25 6.07
CA TRP A 106 -19.29 13.16 5.02
C TRP A 106 -20.41 14.01 4.47
N LEU A 107 -21.56 13.42 4.18
CA LEU A 107 -22.66 14.15 3.56
C LEU A 107 -23.32 15.10 4.57
N ASP A 108 -23.66 14.64 5.77
CA ASP A 108 -24.44 15.37 6.78
C ASP A 108 -23.57 16.27 7.67
N ASN A 109 -22.42 15.76 8.14
CA ASN A 109 -21.65 16.41 9.20
C ASN A 109 -20.42 17.18 8.72
N ALA A 110 -19.98 16.99 7.47
CA ALA A 110 -18.90 17.79 6.88
C ALA A 110 -19.36 19.19 6.42
N ASP A 111 -20.44 19.72 7.00
CA ASP A 111 -20.82 21.12 6.83
C ASP A 111 -19.94 22.01 7.71
N VAL A 112 -19.44 23.12 7.14
CA VAL A 112 -18.67 24.12 7.88
C VAL A 112 -19.39 24.52 9.17
N GLU A 113 -20.71 24.72 9.17
CA GLU A 113 -21.45 25.17 10.37
C GLU A 113 -21.48 24.13 11.51
N GLN A 114 -21.40 22.84 11.18
CA GLN A 114 -21.32 21.76 12.15
C GLN A 114 -19.89 21.54 12.68
N LEU A 115 -18.90 21.80 11.82
CA LEU A 115 -17.49 21.73 12.18
C LEU A 115 -16.99 22.97 12.93
N LEU A 116 -17.68 24.12 12.84
CA LEU A 116 -17.33 25.34 13.57
C LEU A 116 -17.35 25.10 15.09
N ASP A 117 -16.34 25.65 15.78
CA ASP A 117 -16.29 25.62 17.25
C ASP A 117 -17.58 26.23 17.85
N PRO A 118 -18.23 25.57 18.84
CA PRO A 118 -19.37 26.14 19.55
C PRO A 118 -19.13 27.58 20.06
N ASP A 119 -17.89 27.91 20.45
CA ASP A 119 -17.48 29.24 20.92
C ASP A 119 -17.23 30.23 19.76
N ALA A 120 -17.16 29.75 18.52
CA ALA A 120 -17.04 30.57 17.30
C ALA A 120 -18.40 30.88 16.64
N ARG A 121 -19.50 30.30 17.13
CA ARG A 121 -20.87 30.66 16.72
C ARG A 121 -21.16 32.10 17.19
N PRO A 122 -21.66 33.00 16.33
CA PRO A 122 -21.82 34.40 16.71
C PRO A 122 -22.82 34.55 17.86
N ALA A 123 -22.31 34.73 19.07
CA ALA A 123 -23.09 35.14 20.22
C ALA A 123 -23.59 36.58 19.99
N ALA A 124 -24.91 36.72 19.98
CA ALA A 124 -25.72 37.94 19.89
C ALA A 124 -25.79 38.65 18.52
N ARG A 125 -27.03 38.94 18.10
CA ARG A 125 -27.46 39.66 16.88
C ARG A 125 -26.92 41.10 16.73
N PHE A 126 -26.04 41.59 17.61
CA PHE A 126 -25.71 43.02 17.72
C PHE A 126 -24.22 43.41 17.78
N THR A 127 -23.25 42.50 17.72
CA THR A 127 -21.84 42.85 18.02
C THR A 127 -20.97 43.32 16.85
N LYS A 128 -21.46 43.51 15.61
CA LYS A 128 -20.64 44.05 14.49
C LYS A 128 -21.41 44.91 13.47
N PHE A 129 -22.19 45.90 13.92
CA PHE A 129 -22.86 46.86 13.01
C PHE A 129 -21.87 47.60 12.08
N TRP A 130 -20.62 47.80 12.53
CA TRP A 130 -19.56 48.46 11.76
C TRP A 130 -19.02 47.68 10.54
N ALA A 131 -19.35 46.39 10.37
CA ALA A 131 -18.82 45.54 9.31
C ALA A 131 -19.79 45.42 8.12
N GLN A 132 -21.05 45.85 8.29
CA GLN A 132 -22.04 45.91 7.21
C GLN A 132 -21.62 46.81 6.03
N PRO A 133 -21.03 48.00 6.24
CA PRO A 133 -20.62 48.86 5.13
C PRO A 133 -19.52 48.22 4.27
N LEU A 134 -18.55 47.52 4.87
CA LEU A 134 -17.42 46.90 4.16
C LEU A 134 -17.82 45.63 3.39
N VAL A 135 -18.70 44.79 3.96
CA VAL A 135 -19.25 43.62 3.26
C VAL A 135 -20.17 44.04 2.12
N TRP A 136 -20.97 45.10 2.30
CA TRP A 136 -21.81 45.66 1.25
C TRP A 136 -21.01 46.34 0.14
N LEU A 137 -19.87 46.98 0.46
CA LEU A 137 -18.95 47.55 -0.53
C LEU A 137 -18.21 46.48 -1.33
N ALA A 138 -17.84 45.35 -0.71
CA ALA A 138 -17.24 44.19 -1.38
C ALA A 138 -18.26 43.46 -2.28
N ALA A 139 -19.52 43.32 -1.82
CA ALA A 139 -20.61 42.70 -2.59
C ALA A 139 -21.14 43.57 -3.74
N ARG A 140 -20.81 44.87 -3.81
CA ARG A 140 -21.28 45.80 -4.87
C ARG A 140 -20.31 45.98 -6.04
N ARG A 141 -19.11 45.40 -6.02
CA ARG A 141 -18.24 45.39 -7.21
C ARG A 141 -18.76 44.35 -8.20
N ARG A 142 -19.33 44.83 -9.32
CA ARG A 142 -19.63 44.01 -10.50
C ARG A 142 -18.36 43.23 -10.89
N GLY A 143 -18.40 41.90 -10.75
CA GLY A 143 -17.29 41.00 -11.09
C GLY A 143 -16.65 40.24 -9.91
N ASP A 144 -17.42 39.90 -8.87
CA ASP A 144 -16.92 39.13 -7.73
C ASP A 144 -16.56 37.68 -8.14
N ALA A 145 -15.56 37.06 -7.50
CA ALA A 145 -15.12 35.69 -7.85
C ALA A 145 -16.26 34.66 -7.70
N VAL A 146 -17.19 34.94 -6.79
CA VAL A 146 -18.43 34.18 -6.53
C VAL A 146 -19.47 34.36 -7.66
N ASP A 147 -19.36 35.41 -8.50
CA ASP A 147 -20.20 35.64 -9.69
C ASP A 147 -19.74 34.83 -10.90
N ARG A 148 -18.47 34.41 -10.93
CA ARG A 148 -17.87 33.67 -12.06
C ARG A 148 -17.75 32.17 -11.85
N THR A 149 -17.78 31.67 -10.62
CA THR A 149 -17.44 30.25 -10.32
C THR A 149 -18.55 29.42 -9.69
N VAL A 150 -19.64 30.02 -9.18
CA VAL A 150 -20.68 29.30 -8.42
C VAL A 150 -22.02 29.34 -9.17
N SER A 151 -22.77 28.23 -9.20
CA SER A 151 -24.08 28.18 -9.86
C SER A 151 -25.09 29.16 -9.23
N PRO A 152 -26.07 29.70 -9.98
CA PRO A 152 -27.02 30.68 -9.46
C PRO A 152 -27.78 30.20 -8.22
N GLU A 153 -28.09 28.90 -8.10
CA GLU A 153 -28.91 28.33 -7.03
C GLU A 153 -28.17 28.24 -5.68
N THR A 154 -26.86 27.94 -5.67
CA THR A 154 -26.07 27.75 -4.43
C THR A 154 -25.39 29.04 -3.94
N ARG A 155 -25.50 30.10 -4.73
CA ARG A 155 -24.81 31.39 -4.54
C ARG A 155 -25.14 32.07 -3.22
N GLU A 156 -26.40 31.99 -2.80
CA GLU A 156 -26.89 32.62 -1.60
C GLU A 156 -26.49 31.84 -0.34
N GLU A 157 -26.51 30.50 -0.41
CA GLU A 157 -26.01 29.62 0.65
C GLU A 157 -24.51 29.78 0.87
N VAL A 158 -23.72 29.72 -0.21
CA VAL A 158 -22.27 29.89 -0.17
C VAL A 158 -21.92 31.29 0.34
N ARG A 159 -22.58 32.35 -0.14
CA ARG A 159 -22.38 33.71 0.39
C ARG A 159 -22.74 33.81 1.88
N ARG A 160 -23.85 33.22 2.32
CA ARG A 160 -24.27 33.23 3.73
C ARG A 160 -23.22 32.53 4.60
N LYS A 161 -22.82 31.32 4.25
CA LYS A 161 -21.82 30.52 4.98
C LYS A 161 -20.44 31.17 4.97
N LEU A 162 -20.00 31.69 3.82
CA LEU A 162 -18.75 32.44 3.69
C LEU A 162 -18.78 33.72 4.52
N SER A 163 -19.92 34.42 4.58
CA SER A 163 -20.08 35.60 5.44
C SER A 163 -20.12 35.26 6.93
N SER A 164 -20.60 34.07 7.33
CA SER A 164 -20.54 33.55 8.70
C SER A 164 -19.11 33.16 9.07
N PHE A 165 -18.41 32.48 8.15
CA PHE A 165 -17.01 32.09 8.23
C PHE A 165 -16.09 33.30 8.38
N VAL A 166 -16.25 34.34 7.57
CA VAL A 166 -15.49 35.60 7.66
C VAL A 166 -15.83 36.39 8.94
N ARG A 167 -17.01 36.17 9.54
CA ARG A 167 -17.41 36.81 10.81
C ARG A 167 -16.82 36.13 12.06
N SER A 168 -16.37 34.87 11.95
CA SER A 168 -15.66 34.13 13.01
C SER A 168 -14.25 34.69 13.28
N ARG A 169 -13.66 34.40 14.45
CA ARG A 169 -12.43 35.07 14.94
C ARG A 169 -11.26 34.86 13.97
N TRP A 170 -10.77 35.95 13.40
CA TRP A 170 -9.80 36.00 12.30
C TRP A 170 -8.34 35.59 12.63
N PHE A 171 -8.12 34.77 13.67
CA PHE A 171 -6.80 34.28 14.07
C PHE A 171 -6.82 32.88 14.76
N GLN A 172 -7.95 32.19 14.78
CA GLN A 172 -8.06 30.81 15.29
C GLN A 172 -8.60 29.90 14.19
N PRO A 173 -8.17 28.62 14.11
CA PRO A 173 -8.71 27.69 13.13
C PRO A 173 -10.23 27.62 13.28
N PRO A 174 -10.99 27.73 12.18
CA PRO A 174 -12.45 27.86 12.23
C PRO A 174 -13.12 26.60 12.78
N PHE A 175 -12.52 25.42 12.58
CA PHE A 175 -13.10 24.15 12.98
C PHE A 175 -12.70 23.71 14.39
N GLY A 176 -13.66 23.24 15.18
CA GLY A 176 -13.44 22.78 16.55
C GLY A 176 -12.81 21.39 16.58
N GLY A 177 -11.54 21.29 16.99
CA GLY A 177 -10.81 20.01 17.07
C GLY A 177 -11.55 18.94 17.89
N LYS A 178 -12.02 19.30 19.09
CA LYS A 178 -12.81 18.39 19.96
C LYS A 178 -14.13 17.95 19.33
N THR A 179 -14.79 18.84 18.58
CA THR A 179 -16.02 18.52 17.85
C THR A 179 -15.73 17.46 16.81
N PHE A 180 -14.65 17.63 16.05
CA PHE A 180 -14.27 16.67 15.02
C PHE A 180 -13.82 15.32 15.60
N THR A 181 -13.05 15.32 16.68
CA THR A 181 -12.70 14.11 17.43
C THR A 181 -13.94 13.34 17.89
N ARG A 182 -14.96 14.04 18.41
CA ARG A 182 -16.23 13.42 18.80
C ARG A 182 -16.97 12.84 17.59
N LEU A 183 -17.06 13.56 16.47
CA LEU A 183 -17.69 13.07 15.24
C LEU A 183 -17.04 11.78 14.73
N LEU A 184 -15.70 11.70 14.75
CA LEU A 184 -14.97 10.51 14.35
C LEU A 184 -15.25 9.31 15.28
N LEU A 185 -15.32 9.53 16.60
CA LEU A 185 -15.71 8.49 17.56
C LEU A 185 -17.15 8.01 17.33
N GLU A 186 -18.08 8.93 17.12
CA GLU A 186 -19.49 8.63 16.83
C GLU A 186 -19.63 7.82 15.52
N ALA A 187 -18.82 8.10 14.50
CA ALA A 187 -18.81 7.33 13.27
C ALA A 187 -18.34 5.89 13.46
N PHE A 188 -17.27 5.66 14.24
CA PHE A 188 -16.86 4.29 14.59
C PHE A 188 -17.91 3.57 15.44
N ASP A 189 -18.60 4.26 16.33
CA ASP A 189 -19.70 3.68 17.10
C ASP A 189 -20.88 3.30 16.20
N SER A 190 -21.19 4.12 15.18
CA SER A 190 -22.20 3.81 14.18
C SER A 190 -21.79 2.61 13.31
N MET A 191 -20.53 2.50 12.89
CA MET A 191 -20.00 1.30 12.22
C MET A 191 -20.10 0.05 13.10
N ALA A 192 -19.86 0.18 14.41
CA ALA A 192 -19.97 -0.92 15.35
C ALA A 192 -21.40 -1.39 15.59
N ARG A 193 -22.38 -0.48 15.50
CA ARG A 193 -23.81 -0.79 15.64
C ARG A 193 -24.46 -1.32 14.36
N ALA A 194 -23.90 -0.96 13.20
CA ALA A 194 -24.39 -1.41 11.90
C ALA A 194 -24.25 -2.94 11.74
N HIS A 195 -25.04 -3.51 10.82
CA HIS A 195 -24.93 -4.91 10.49
C HIS A 195 -23.52 -5.24 9.97
N ARG A 196 -22.89 -6.25 10.59
CA ARG A 196 -21.54 -6.69 10.27
C ARG A 196 -21.61 -7.91 9.35
N GLU A 197 -21.05 -7.77 8.15
CA GLU A 197 -20.85 -8.89 7.23
C GLU A 197 -19.60 -9.69 7.60
N ARG A 198 -19.29 -10.73 6.82
CA ARG A 198 -18.02 -11.44 6.93
C ARG A 198 -16.85 -10.50 6.56
N PRO A 199 -15.71 -10.57 7.26
CA PRO A 199 -14.50 -9.85 6.90
C PRO A 199 -14.07 -10.07 5.45
N LEU A 200 -13.45 -9.06 4.83
CA LEU A 200 -13.07 -9.09 3.42
C LEU A 200 -11.75 -9.81 3.16
N LEU A 201 -10.86 -9.81 4.15
CA LEU A 201 -9.61 -10.56 4.09
C LEU A 201 -9.76 -11.98 4.67
N PRO A 202 -9.14 -13.00 4.04
CA PRO A 202 -9.03 -14.32 4.63
C PRO A 202 -8.26 -14.28 5.96
N PHE A 203 -8.50 -15.25 6.84
CA PHE A 203 -8.00 -15.24 8.22
C PHE A 203 -6.48 -15.03 8.37
N SER A 204 -5.67 -15.55 7.44
CA SER A 204 -4.21 -15.49 7.50
C SER A 204 -3.60 -14.38 6.64
N TYR A 205 -4.39 -13.41 6.16
CA TYR A 205 -3.89 -12.33 5.31
C TYR A 205 -3.55 -11.13 6.17
N PRO A 206 -2.33 -10.56 6.04
CA PRO A 206 -2.00 -9.37 6.77
C PRO A 206 -2.69 -8.13 6.17
N LEU A 207 -3.05 -7.18 7.03
CA LEU A 207 -3.45 -5.82 6.64
C LEU A 207 -2.50 -4.84 7.30
N ASP A 208 -1.86 -3.98 6.50
CA ASP A 208 -1.10 -2.84 7.00
C ASP A 208 -1.82 -1.53 6.62
N LEU A 209 -2.11 -0.73 7.64
CA LEU A 209 -2.59 0.63 7.52
C LEU A 209 -1.51 1.59 8.04
N MET A 210 -1.08 2.53 7.21
CA MET A 210 -0.10 3.54 7.58
C MET A 210 -0.65 4.94 7.36
N VAL A 211 -0.57 5.76 8.40
CA VAL A 211 -1.08 7.13 8.38
C VAL A 211 0.06 8.08 8.71
N THR A 212 0.36 9.01 7.80
CA THR A 212 1.41 10.01 8.04
C THR A 212 0.89 11.16 8.88
N VAL A 213 1.74 11.60 9.80
CA VAL A 213 1.51 12.70 10.73
C VAL A 213 2.83 13.46 10.88
N THR A 214 2.74 14.76 11.17
CA THR A 214 3.93 15.56 11.46
C THR A 214 3.95 15.91 12.94
N ASP A 215 5.06 15.61 13.63
CA ASP A 215 5.34 16.14 14.96
C ASP A 215 5.88 17.57 14.82
N PHE A 216 5.16 18.53 15.38
CA PHE A 216 5.52 19.94 15.27
C PHE A 216 6.84 20.27 15.97
N GLU A 217 7.10 19.65 17.12
CA GLU A 217 8.35 19.88 17.87
C GLU A 217 9.50 19.07 17.28
N GLY A 218 9.17 17.92 16.68
CA GLY A 218 10.15 16.98 16.15
C GLY A 218 10.94 16.27 17.24
N HIS A 219 11.82 15.37 16.83
CA HIS A 219 12.70 14.65 17.73
C HIS A 219 14.11 14.54 17.15
N PRO A 220 15.15 14.54 17.98
CA PRO A 220 16.52 14.45 17.51
C PRO A 220 16.80 13.05 16.92
N GLU A 221 17.21 13.02 15.67
CA GLU A 221 17.69 11.84 14.95
C GLU A 221 19.18 11.96 14.65
N MET A 222 19.92 10.87 14.87
CA MET A 222 21.35 10.80 14.62
C MET A 222 21.57 10.30 13.19
N LEU A 223 22.05 11.17 12.30
CA LEU A 223 22.43 10.81 10.94
C LEU A 223 23.91 10.45 10.90
N ARG A 224 24.23 9.38 10.18
CA ARG A 224 25.63 9.02 9.88
C ARG A 224 26.07 9.69 8.60
N LEU A 225 27.15 10.44 8.66
CA LEU A 225 27.79 11.04 7.49
C LEU A 225 29.24 10.57 7.41
N ASN A 226 29.90 10.86 6.28
CA ASN A 226 31.33 10.61 6.14
C ASN A 226 32.17 11.54 7.04
N SER A 227 31.75 12.81 7.16
CA SER A 227 32.36 13.79 8.06
C SER A 227 31.39 14.96 8.32
N PRO A 228 31.06 15.29 9.59
CA PRO A 228 31.44 14.54 10.78
C PRO A 228 30.71 13.17 10.79
N PRO A 229 31.26 12.12 11.44
CA PRO A 229 30.68 10.77 11.42
C PRO A 229 29.21 10.71 11.87
N GLU A 230 28.81 11.66 12.71
CA GLU A 230 27.48 11.77 13.27
C GLU A 230 27.03 13.23 13.31
N VAL A 231 25.80 13.50 12.86
CA VAL A 231 25.10 14.79 13.00
C VAL A 231 23.75 14.55 13.65
N ARG A 232 23.32 15.50 14.49
CA ARG A 232 21.96 15.54 15.03
C ARG A 232 21.11 16.43 14.13
N GLU A 233 20.07 15.86 13.57
CA GLU A 233 19.01 16.62 12.89
C GLU A 233 17.67 16.39 13.60
N MET A 234 16.72 17.30 13.39
CA MET A 234 15.37 17.14 13.93
C MET A 234 14.51 16.42 12.90
N GLU A 235 14.03 15.23 13.23
CA GLU A 235 13.06 14.50 12.45
C GLU A 235 11.65 14.83 12.93
N HIS A 236 10.81 15.28 12.01
CA HIS A 236 9.45 15.71 12.28
C HIS A 236 8.41 14.74 11.70
N ARG A 237 8.83 13.83 10.80
CA ARG A 237 7.93 12.86 10.17
C ARG A 237 7.60 11.75 11.15
N LEU A 238 6.31 11.48 11.28
CA LEU A 238 5.76 10.39 12.06
C LEU A 238 4.88 9.52 11.16
N THR A 239 5.00 8.20 11.29
CA THR A 239 4.07 7.27 10.64
C THR A 239 3.39 6.42 11.70
N ILE A 240 2.06 6.53 11.79
CA ILE A 240 1.24 5.72 12.68
C ILE A 240 0.85 4.46 11.93
N ASN A 241 1.32 3.31 12.41
CA ASN A 241 1.13 2.01 11.75
C ASN A 241 0.17 1.13 12.55
N PHE A 242 -0.77 0.51 11.85
CA PHE A 242 -1.63 -0.56 12.34
C PHE A 242 -1.41 -1.79 11.47
N ARG A 243 -1.08 -2.91 12.09
CA ARG A 243 -0.79 -4.17 11.38
C ARG A 243 -1.56 -5.31 12.03
N THR A 244 -2.37 -6.00 11.23
CA THR A 244 -2.87 -7.33 11.59
C THR A 244 -2.05 -8.37 10.82
N LYS A 245 -1.46 -9.35 11.52
CA LYS A 245 -0.78 -10.49 10.86
C LYS A 245 -1.76 -11.60 10.51
N MET A 246 -2.72 -11.79 11.40
CA MET A 246 -3.86 -12.68 11.26
C MET A 246 -5.08 -11.89 11.75
N ARG A 247 -6.25 -12.27 11.24
CA ARG A 247 -7.50 -11.60 11.54
C ARG A 247 -7.81 -11.69 13.04
N GLN A 248 -7.94 -10.55 13.71
CA GLN A 248 -8.26 -10.47 15.14
C GLN A 248 -9.70 -10.01 15.40
N GLY A 249 -10.42 -9.60 14.36
CA GLY A 249 -11.81 -9.15 14.47
C GLY A 249 -11.96 -7.67 14.84
N SER A 250 -10.85 -6.97 15.10
CA SER A 250 -10.71 -5.50 15.10
C SER A 250 -9.29 -5.13 14.64
N LEU A 251 -9.14 -3.99 13.98
CA LEU A 251 -7.82 -3.46 13.57
C LEU A 251 -7.06 -2.87 14.76
N ALA A 252 -7.75 -2.10 15.60
CA ALA A 252 -7.27 -1.50 16.83
C ALA A 252 -8.46 -1.07 17.71
N ASP A 253 -8.18 -0.46 18.88
CA ASP A 253 -9.22 0.27 19.62
C ASP A 253 -9.63 1.53 18.84
N ALA A 254 -10.92 1.90 18.85
CA ALA A 254 -11.39 3.06 18.10
C ALA A 254 -10.71 4.36 18.54
N ALA A 255 -10.29 4.50 19.80
CA ALA A 255 -9.53 5.66 20.26
C ALA A 255 -8.16 5.75 19.55
N GLU A 256 -7.50 4.61 19.28
CA GLU A 256 -6.25 4.57 18.53
C GLU A 256 -6.45 4.96 17.06
N LEU A 257 -7.53 4.48 16.44
CA LEU A 257 -7.90 4.85 15.06
C LEU A 257 -8.27 6.33 14.95
N VAL A 258 -9.04 6.85 15.90
CA VAL A 258 -9.41 8.28 15.96
C VAL A 258 -8.20 9.16 16.24
N PHE A 259 -7.26 8.72 17.09
CA PHE A 259 -5.98 9.41 17.27
C PHE A 259 -5.29 9.63 15.92
N ALA A 260 -5.16 8.57 15.12
CA ALA A 260 -4.52 8.67 13.81
C ALA A 260 -5.31 9.56 12.83
N ALA A 261 -6.64 9.37 12.76
CA ALA A 261 -7.52 10.13 11.89
C ALA A 261 -7.52 11.63 12.20
N ARG A 262 -7.61 11.98 13.49
CA ARG A 262 -7.62 13.37 13.96
C ARG A 262 -6.25 14.02 13.81
N ALA A 263 -5.17 13.30 14.12
CA ALA A 263 -3.81 13.81 13.98
C ALA A 263 -3.48 14.13 12.52
N THR A 264 -3.72 13.19 11.61
CA THR A 264 -3.43 13.39 10.18
C THR A 264 -4.28 14.50 9.56
N ALA A 265 -5.51 14.74 10.05
CA ALA A 265 -6.39 15.81 9.57
C ALA A 265 -6.16 17.19 10.23
N SER A 266 -5.11 17.35 11.05
CA SER A 266 -4.78 18.60 11.75
C SER A 266 -4.10 19.63 10.84
N PHE A 267 -4.80 20.04 9.78
CA PHE A 267 -4.25 20.92 8.75
C PHE A 267 -4.14 22.38 9.22
N PRO A 268 -2.92 22.97 9.20
CA PRO A 268 -2.71 24.35 9.62
C PRO A 268 -3.64 25.34 8.90
N GLY A 269 -4.35 26.17 9.66
CA GLY A 269 -5.29 27.18 9.14
C GLY A 269 -6.73 26.70 8.95
N ALA A 270 -6.99 25.39 8.92
CA ALA A 270 -8.35 24.83 8.88
C ALA A 270 -8.72 24.16 10.22
N PHE A 271 -7.88 23.25 10.70
CA PHE A 271 -8.07 22.51 11.95
C PHE A 271 -6.96 22.85 12.96
N PRO A 272 -7.26 22.90 14.26
CA PRO A 272 -6.23 23.08 15.28
C PRO A 272 -5.30 21.87 15.35
N PRO A 273 -4.03 22.06 15.76
CA PRO A 273 -3.14 20.96 16.09
C PRO A 273 -3.78 19.99 17.06
N PHE A 274 -3.51 18.70 16.87
CA PHE A 274 -4.02 17.65 17.73
C PHE A 274 -3.02 17.37 18.87
N THR A 275 -3.56 17.04 20.04
CA THR A 275 -2.77 16.58 21.20
C THR A 275 -3.47 15.39 21.83
N VAL A 276 -2.72 14.53 22.50
CA VAL A 276 -3.28 13.37 23.24
C VAL A 276 -4.33 13.83 24.25
N ARG A 277 -4.06 14.95 24.93
CA ARG A 277 -4.98 15.58 25.90
C ARG A 277 -6.31 16.02 25.29
N GLU A 278 -6.37 16.31 23.99
CA GLU A 278 -7.64 16.59 23.30
C GLU A 278 -8.52 15.35 23.32
N LEU A 279 -7.98 14.21 22.88
CA LEU A 279 -8.68 12.93 22.83
C LEU A 279 -9.09 12.47 24.23
N ASP A 280 -8.20 12.54 25.21
CA ASP A 280 -8.51 12.16 26.60
C ASP A 280 -9.71 12.93 27.16
N LYS A 281 -9.77 14.24 26.93
CA LYS A 281 -10.89 15.09 27.37
C LYS A 281 -12.20 14.75 26.65
N VAL A 282 -12.14 14.34 25.39
CA VAL A 282 -13.34 13.92 24.64
C VAL A 282 -13.82 12.57 25.13
N LEU A 283 -12.91 11.61 25.33
CA LEU A 283 -13.22 10.28 25.87
C LEU A 283 -13.84 10.37 27.27
N ASP A 284 -13.28 11.20 28.16
CA ASP A 284 -13.81 11.42 29.51
C ASP A 284 -15.24 11.97 29.47
N LYS A 285 -15.50 12.98 28.63
CA LYS A 285 -16.86 13.52 28.41
C LYS A 285 -17.83 12.48 27.85
N MET A 286 -17.36 11.58 26.99
CA MET A 286 -18.14 10.47 26.44
C MET A 286 -18.22 9.27 27.39
N LYS A 287 -17.58 9.34 28.57
CA LYS A 287 -17.46 8.23 29.54
C LYS A 287 -16.89 6.95 28.92
N ARG A 288 -15.93 7.11 28.00
CA ARG A 288 -15.29 6.02 27.26
C ARG A 288 -13.91 5.74 27.82
N HIS A 289 -13.61 4.46 28.00
CA HIS A 289 -12.28 4.00 28.42
C HIS A 289 -11.41 3.71 27.18
N TRP A 290 -10.11 3.96 27.28
CA TRP A 290 -9.13 3.62 26.26
C TRP A 290 -8.15 2.56 26.80
N PRO A 291 -8.52 1.27 26.74
CA PRO A 291 -7.63 0.20 27.17
C PRO A 291 -6.40 0.16 26.27
N GLY A 292 -5.20 0.18 26.87
CA GLY A 292 -3.95 0.14 26.12
C GLY A 292 -3.35 1.50 25.73
N ARG A 293 -3.95 2.63 26.14
CA ARG A 293 -3.43 3.99 25.89
C ARG A 293 -1.91 4.13 26.06
N ALA A 294 -1.37 3.73 27.20
CA ALA A 294 0.07 3.85 27.48
C ALA A 294 0.93 3.03 26.50
N ARG A 295 0.51 1.81 26.18
CA ARG A 295 1.18 0.94 25.20
C ARG A 295 1.12 1.52 23.79
N PHE A 296 -0.02 2.10 23.42
CA PHE A 296 -0.18 2.76 22.12
C PHE A 296 0.76 3.97 21.98
N LEU A 297 0.80 4.85 22.99
CA LEU A 297 1.67 6.03 22.98
C LEU A 297 3.15 5.65 22.96
N ALA A 298 3.55 4.65 23.74
CA ALA A 298 4.93 4.12 23.71
C ALA A 298 5.32 3.57 22.33
N ARG A 299 4.37 2.96 21.61
CA ARG A 299 4.59 2.43 20.26
C ARG A 299 4.68 3.54 19.20
N VAL A 300 3.76 4.50 19.24
CA VAL A 300 3.61 5.51 18.17
C VAL A 300 4.51 6.73 18.39
N LEU A 301 4.81 7.06 19.65
CA LEU A 301 5.66 8.18 20.06
C LEU A 301 6.77 7.67 21.00
N PRO A 302 7.66 6.77 20.54
CA PRO A 302 8.60 6.08 21.42
C PRO A 302 9.58 7.04 22.10
N LYS A 303 10.05 8.07 21.38
CA LYS A 303 11.01 9.05 21.90
C LYS A 303 10.36 9.98 22.93
N GLN A 304 9.20 10.53 22.60
CA GLN A 304 8.44 11.40 23.48
C GLN A 304 7.94 10.61 24.71
N SER A 305 7.58 9.34 24.55
CA SER A 305 7.20 8.46 25.66
C SER A 305 8.37 8.18 26.59
N ALA A 306 9.57 7.90 26.05
CA ALA A 306 10.78 7.74 26.85
C ALA A 306 11.14 8.99 27.67
N LEU A 307 10.76 10.17 27.18
CA LEU A 307 10.94 11.46 27.86
C LEU A 307 9.76 11.84 28.78
N GLY A 308 8.70 11.02 28.88
CA GLY A 308 7.49 11.35 29.64
C GLY A 308 6.66 12.50 29.03
N GLN A 309 6.90 12.83 27.76
CA GLN A 309 6.32 13.97 27.03
C GLN A 309 5.31 13.56 25.95
N ALA A 310 4.96 12.28 25.85
CA ALA A 310 4.01 11.80 24.84
C ALA A 310 2.67 12.54 24.89
N GLU A 311 2.21 12.93 26.08
CA GLU A 311 0.92 13.64 26.26
C GLU A 311 0.94 15.09 25.80
N SER A 312 2.13 15.71 25.73
CA SER A 312 2.34 17.08 25.26
C SER A 312 2.67 17.15 23.78
N ALA A 313 2.89 16.02 23.12
CA ALA A 313 3.20 15.99 21.69
C ALA A 313 2.12 16.71 20.87
N VAL A 314 2.56 17.66 20.04
CA VAL A 314 1.71 18.47 19.18
C VAL A 314 1.78 17.93 17.76
N LEU A 315 0.68 17.34 17.31
CA LEU A 315 0.61 16.66 16.02
C LEU A 315 -0.15 17.52 15.01
N ILE A 316 0.43 17.67 13.82
CA ILE A 316 -0.18 18.36 12.67
C ILE A 316 -0.27 17.42 11.47
N ASP A 317 -0.97 17.88 10.43
CA ASP A 317 -1.21 17.12 9.21
C ASP A 317 0.08 16.55 8.58
N GLY A 318 0.04 15.26 8.22
CA GLY A 318 1.16 14.56 7.59
C GLY A 318 1.52 15.12 6.21
N SER A 319 0.58 15.76 5.53
CA SER A 319 0.74 16.40 4.22
C SER A 319 1.72 17.57 4.21
N VAL A 320 2.02 18.15 5.38
CA VAL A 320 3.00 19.24 5.54
C VAL A 320 4.40 18.79 5.15
N LEU A 321 4.79 17.55 5.49
CA LEU A 321 6.11 17.00 5.20
C LEU A 321 6.08 15.81 4.23
N THR A 322 4.96 15.08 4.15
CA THR A 322 4.81 13.89 3.32
C THR A 322 3.38 13.78 2.81
N ASN A 323 3.12 14.46 1.70
CA ASN A 323 1.79 14.49 1.08
C ASN A 323 1.40 13.18 0.37
N ALA A 324 2.35 12.32 -0.01
CA ALA A 324 2.06 11.02 -0.63
C ALA A 324 2.85 9.88 0.04
N PRO A 325 2.22 9.03 0.87
CA PRO A 325 2.90 8.03 1.69
C PRO A 325 3.27 6.76 0.91
N PHE A 326 3.92 6.91 -0.25
CA PHE A 326 4.41 5.77 -1.05
C PHE A 326 5.53 5.02 -0.33
N ALA A 327 6.47 5.71 0.32
CA ALA A 327 7.60 5.08 0.98
C ALA A 327 7.18 4.07 2.09
N PRO A 328 6.26 4.42 3.01
CA PRO A 328 5.66 3.43 3.90
C PRO A 328 5.06 2.24 3.14
N ALA A 329 4.24 2.48 2.12
CA ALA A 329 3.57 1.43 1.35
C ALA A 329 4.56 0.49 0.64
N ILE A 330 5.64 1.03 0.08
CA ILE A 330 6.73 0.26 -0.54
C ILE A 330 7.46 -0.59 0.50
N SER A 331 7.67 -0.07 1.70
CA SER A 331 8.32 -0.80 2.79
C SER A 331 7.51 -2.04 3.20
N ALA A 332 6.18 -1.90 3.30
CA ALA A 332 5.29 -3.00 3.68
C ALA A 332 5.22 -4.14 2.65
N LEU A 333 5.65 -3.91 1.39
CA LEU A 333 5.74 -4.96 0.38
C LEU A 333 6.72 -6.07 0.73
N LYS A 334 7.80 -5.74 1.46
CA LYS A 334 8.89 -6.68 1.76
C LYS A 334 8.39 -7.87 2.58
N ASP A 335 7.36 -7.67 3.40
CA ASP A 335 6.84 -8.70 4.31
C ASP A 335 5.59 -9.43 3.77
N ARG A 336 5.41 -9.54 2.44
CA ARG A 336 4.19 -10.11 1.85
C ARG A 336 4.36 -11.56 1.36
N PRO A 337 3.79 -12.55 2.08
CA PRO A 337 3.82 -13.93 1.61
C PRO A 337 2.91 -14.10 0.39
N ALA A 338 3.42 -14.79 -0.63
CA ALA A 338 2.68 -15.17 -1.83
C ALA A 338 2.33 -16.66 -1.78
N ARG A 339 1.02 -16.97 -1.71
CA ARG A 339 0.49 -18.34 -1.77
C ARG A 339 -0.09 -18.71 -3.14
N ARG A 340 -0.18 -17.73 -4.04
CA ARG A 340 -0.75 -17.82 -5.40
C ARG A 340 -0.01 -16.87 -6.33
N GLU A 341 -0.32 -16.95 -7.62
CA GLU A 341 0.10 -15.92 -8.57
C GLU A 341 -0.49 -14.56 -8.16
N ILE A 342 0.33 -13.51 -8.15
CA ILE A 342 -0.07 -12.17 -7.72
C ILE A 342 0.06 -11.19 -8.89
N ASP A 343 -0.96 -10.36 -9.10
CA ASP A 343 -0.82 -9.08 -9.80
C ASP A 343 -0.80 -7.96 -8.77
N ARG A 344 0.38 -7.40 -8.50
CA ARG A 344 0.60 -6.37 -7.48
C ARG A 344 0.40 -4.98 -8.09
N ARG A 345 -0.60 -4.25 -7.60
CA ARG A 345 -0.91 -2.88 -8.04
C ARG A 345 -0.70 -1.87 -6.93
N PHE A 346 0.08 -0.83 -7.20
CA PHE A 346 0.01 0.41 -6.43
C PHE A 346 -1.06 1.28 -7.04
N VAL A 347 -2.18 1.44 -6.33
CA VAL A 347 -3.29 2.28 -6.77
C VAL A 347 -3.24 3.55 -5.96
N TYR A 348 -3.00 4.70 -6.61
CA TYR A 348 -3.08 5.99 -5.93
C TYR A 348 -4.26 6.81 -6.45
N ILE A 349 -4.90 7.52 -5.52
CA ILE A 349 -6.03 8.39 -5.83
C ILE A 349 -5.49 9.82 -6.00
N ASP A 350 -5.74 10.42 -7.16
CA ASP A 350 -5.34 11.79 -7.48
C ASP A 350 -6.55 12.59 -7.97
N PRO A 351 -7.25 13.29 -7.06
CA PRO A 351 -8.48 13.99 -7.41
C PRO A 351 -8.25 15.27 -8.24
N LYS A 352 -7.02 15.81 -8.28
CA LYS A 352 -6.71 17.04 -9.02
C LYS A 352 -5.29 16.96 -9.58
N PRO A 353 -5.09 16.20 -10.67
CA PRO A 353 -3.85 16.23 -11.40
C PRO A 353 -3.64 17.64 -11.93
N THR A 354 -2.47 18.24 -11.70
CA THR A 354 -2.16 19.54 -12.27
C THR A 354 -1.94 19.34 -13.76
N SER A 355 -2.94 19.63 -14.58
CA SER A 355 -2.84 19.52 -16.03
C SER A 355 -1.70 20.41 -16.55
N GLY A 356 -0.59 19.80 -16.96
CA GLY A 356 0.30 20.23 -18.05
C GLY A 356 0.77 21.70 -18.12
N ARG A 357 0.92 22.43 -16.99
CA ARG A 357 1.53 23.78 -17.00
C ARG A 357 2.96 23.84 -16.50
N ALA A 358 3.53 22.71 -16.09
CA ALA A 358 4.96 22.55 -15.91
C ALA A 358 5.49 21.76 -17.11
N PHE A 359 5.77 22.43 -18.23
CA PHE A 359 6.69 22.05 -19.34
C PHE A 359 6.42 22.92 -20.57
N SER A 360 6.50 24.24 -20.41
CA SER A 360 6.91 25.13 -21.51
C SER A 360 7.92 26.12 -20.93
N LEU A 361 9.09 25.58 -20.59
CA LEU A 361 10.29 26.40 -20.51
C LEU A 361 10.53 26.87 -21.94
N ASN A 362 10.39 28.19 -22.14
CA ASN A 362 10.72 28.95 -23.33
C ASN A 362 11.95 28.39 -24.04
N ARG A 363 11.74 27.45 -24.97
CA ARG A 363 12.70 27.14 -26.02
C ARG A 363 12.23 27.89 -27.26
N ASN A 364 12.48 29.19 -27.22
CA ASN A 364 12.86 30.03 -28.36
C ASN A 364 12.90 31.48 -27.87
N GLY A 365 14.12 31.94 -27.55
CA GLY A 365 14.38 33.34 -27.35
C GLY A 365 14.14 34.10 -28.66
N LYS A 366 13.09 34.90 -28.71
CA LYS A 366 13.04 36.16 -29.45
C LYS A 366 12.20 37.14 -28.65
N ALA A 367 12.88 38.16 -28.13
CA ALA A 367 12.25 39.38 -27.66
C ALA A 367 11.47 39.98 -28.83
N GLN A 368 10.15 40.12 -28.67
CA GLN A 368 9.36 41.02 -29.49
C GLN A 368 8.72 42.02 -28.55
N ALA A 369 9.36 43.19 -28.47
CA ALA A 369 8.74 44.40 -27.95
C ALA A 369 7.61 44.78 -28.90
N GLY A 370 6.40 44.90 -28.38
CA GLY A 370 5.25 45.29 -29.19
C GLY A 370 3.92 45.06 -28.49
N ASP A 371 3.40 46.15 -27.95
CA ASP A 371 2.01 46.46 -27.69
C ASP A 371 1.38 46.14 -26.32
N THR A 372 0.80 47.20 -25.80
CA THR A 372 0.19 47.40 -24.49
C THR A 372 -1.23 46.86 -24.44
N THR A 373 -1.52 45.98 -23.48
CA THR A 373 -2.67 46.00 -22.54
C THR A 373 -2.94 44.60 -21.99
N GLN A 374 -3.38 44.56 -20.72
CA GLN A 374 -4.03 43.45 -20.01
C GLN A 374 -3.16 42.52 -19.12
N ASP A 375 -3.52 42.63 -17.83
CA ASP A 375 -3.43 41.66 -16.75
C ASP A 375 -2.05 41.20 -16.28
N ALA A 376 -1.49 42.01 -15.38
CA ALA A 376 -0.55 41.51 -14.37
C ALA A 376 -1.13 40.25 -13.71
N PRO A 377 -0.35 39.17 -13.53
CA PRO A 377 -0.83 37.97 -12.86
C PRO A 377 -1.38 38.38 -11.48
N PRO A 378 -2.60 37.95 -11.12
CA PRO A 378 -3.22 38.38 -9.87
C PRO A 378 -2.27 38.07 -8.72
N LEU A 379 -1.98 39.08 -7.91
CA LEU A 379 -1.19 38.96 -6.69
C LEU A 379 -1.71 37.74 -5.91
N PRO A 380 -0.83 36.79 -5.53
CA PRO A 380 -1.26 35.60 -4.81
C PRO A 380 -2.01 36.03 -3.55
N GLY A 381 -3.26 35.58 -3.42
CA GLY A 381 -4.11 35.92 -2.28
C GLY A 381 -3.49 35.48 -0.95
N PHE A 382 -3.85 36.14 0.14
CA PHE A 382 -3.36 35.96 1.52
C PHE A 382 -3.14 34.49 1.95
N PHE A 383 -4.06 33.58 1.60
CA PHE A 383 -3.90 32.15 1.86
C PHE A 383 -2.74 31.53 1.08
N ARG A 384 -2.55 31.87 -0.20
CA ARG A 384 -1.44 31.37 -1.02
C ARG A 384 -0.08 31.86 -0.52
N THR A 385 -0.02 33.01 0.15
CA THR A 385 1.20 33.55 0.79
C THR A 385 1.54 32.84 2.09
N ILE A 386 0.56 32.58 2.97
CA ILE A 386 0.78 31.80 4.21
C ILE A 386 1.03 30.31 3.89
N PHE A 387 0.25 29.72 2.98
CA PHE A 387 0.41 28.33 2.54
C PHE A 387 1.66 28.11 1.67
N GLY A 388 2.12 29.14 0.96
CA GLY A 388 3.41 29.10 0.26
C GLY A 388 4.57 29.08 1.25
N SER A 389 4.55 29.97 2.25
CA SER A 389 5.64 30.12 3.23
C SER A 389 5.85 28.94 4.20
N LEU A 390 4.88 28.04 4.33
CA LEU A 390 4.96 26.85 5.20
C LEU A 390 5.22 25.55 4.41
N SER A 391 5.32 25.60 3.09
CA SER A 391 5.43 24.40 2.24
C SER A 391 6.15 24.70 0.91
N ASP A 392 7.36 25.23 0.98
CA ASP A 392 8.20 25.56 -0.20
C ASP A 392 8.71 24.33 -0.98
N ILE A 393 8.14 23.14 -0.78
CA ILE A 393 8.39 21.96 -1.63
C ILE A 393 7.19 21.75 -2.58
N PRO A 394 7.39 21.74 -3.90
CA PRO A 394 6.36 21.39 -4.86
C PRO A 394 5.80 19.99 -4.59
N ARG A 395 4.49 19.90 -4.33
CA ARG A 395 3.74 18.69 -3.93
C ARG A 395 3.88 17.48 -4.86
N GLU A 396 4.36 17.67 -6.09
CA GLU A 396 4.49 16.64 -7.13
C GLU A 396 5.87 15.97 -7.16
N GLN A 397 6.93 16.67 -6.69
CA GLN A 397 8.29 16.13 -6.71
C GLN A 397 8.43 14.84 -5.90
N PRO A 398 7.89 14.73 -4.67
CA PRO A 398 7.97 13.49 -3.90
C PRO A 398 7.20 12.33 -4.54
N ILE A 399 6.09 12.59 -5.25
CA ILE A 399 5.35 11.53 -5.95
C ILE A 399 6.20 10.98 -7.09
N ARG A 400 6.78 11.87 -7.90
CA ARG A 400 7.67 11.50 -8.98
C ARG A 400 8.86 10.67 -8.48
N ASP A 401 9.54 11.10 -7.43
CA ASP A 401 10.70 10.39 -6.88
C ASP A 401 10.32 8.97 -6.39
N ASN A 402 9.15 8.84 -5.76
CA ASN A 402 8.63 7.54 -5.32
C ASN A 402 8.20 6.64 -6.51
N LEU A 403 7.58 7.22 -7.55
CA LEU A 403 7.22 6.49 -8.77
C LEU A 403 8.47 6.06 -9.55
N GLU A 404 9.50 6.91 -9.62
CA GLU A 404 10.80 6.57 -10.19
C GLU A 404 11.49 5.44 -9.42
N ALA A 405 11.34 5.38 -8.09
CA ALA A 405 11.82 4.26 -7.28
C ALA A 405 11.09 2.94 -7.61
N ILE A 406 9.76 2.96 -7.73
CA ILE A 406 8.96 1.79 -8.14
C ILE A 406 9.33 1.36 -9.56
N GLU A 407 9.45 2.31 -10.49
CA GLU A 407 9.80 2.04 -11.88
C GLU A 407 11.22 1.46 -12.00
N THR A 408 12.18 2.00 -11.24
CA THR A 408 13.55 1.47 -11.18
C THR A 408 13.55 0.02 -10.71
N ARG A 409 12.78 -0.31 -9.67
CA ARG A 409 12.59 -1.68 -9.20
C ARG A 409 11.97 -2.58 -10.27
N SER A 410 10.91 -2.13 -10.94
CA SER A 410 10.28 -2.89 -12.03
C SER A 410 11.23 -3.10 -13.23
N ARG A 411 12.04 -2.10 -13.59
CA ARG A 411 13.09 -2.22 -14.62
C ARG A 411 14.16 -3.25 -14.23
N THR A 412 14.56 -3.29 -12.96
CA THR A 412 15.47 -4.32 -12.42
C THR A 412 14.86 -5.71 -12.54
N ILE A 413 13.59 -5.90 -12.17
CA ILE A 413 12.87 -7.18 -12.31
C ILE A 413 12.82 -7.63 -13.78
N HIS A 414 12.45 -6.74 -14.70
CA HIS A 414 12.42 -7.06 -16.14
C HIS A 414 13.79 -7.44 -16.69
N ARG A 415 14.86 -6.75 -16.26
CA ARG A 415 16.23 -7.10 -16.62
C ARG A 415 16.60 -8.50 -16.11
N MET A 416 16.24 -8.83 -14.87
CA MET A 416 16.50 -10.16 -14.31
C MET A 416 15.78 -11.25 -15.09
N ARG A 417 14.51 -11.03 -15.48
CA ARG A 417 13.75 -11.98 -16.31
C ARG A 417 14.47 -12.28 -17.63
N ARG A 418 14.87 -11.23 -18.36
CA ARG A 418 15.62 -11.36 -19.62
C ARG A 418 16.92 -12.13 -19.45
N ILE A 419 17.67 -11.89 -18.36
CA ILE A 419 18.90 -12.63 -18.05
C ILE A 419 18.57 -14.12 -17.81
N THR A 420 17.57 -14.44 -16.98
CA THR A 420 17.19 -15.83 -16.71
C THR A 420 16.65 -16.56 -17.94
N GLU A 421 15.98 -15.86 -18.85
CA GLU A 421 15.53 -16.42 -20.12
C GLU A 421 16.72 -16.70 -21.06
N ALA A 422 17.65 -15.74 -21.19
CA ALA A 422 18.82 -15.88 -22.05
C ALA A 422 19.78 -16.99 -21.58
N LEU A 423 19.95 -17.18 -20.27
CA LEU A 423 20.84 -18.22 -19.71
C LEU A 423 20.21 -19.62 -19.72
N ARG A 424 18.92 -19.74 -20.07
CA ARG A 424 18.16 -20.97 -19.88
C ARG A 424 18.72 -22.15 -20.65
N GLU A 425 18.89 -22.01 -21.96
CA GLU A 425 19.36 -23.11 -22.81
C GLU A 425 20.77 -23.59 -22.43
N GLU A 426 21.63 -22.70 -21.95
CA GLU A 426 22.98 -23.04 -21.51
C GLU A 426 22.97 -23.78 -20.17
N ILE A 427 22.20 -23.29 -19.19
CA ILE A 427 22.07 -23.94 -17.88
C ILE A 427 21.40 -25.31 -18.02
N GLU A 428 20.32 -25.41 -18.82
CA GLU A 428 19.65 -26.68 -19.07
C GLU A 428 20.61 -27.69 -19.69
N ARG A 429 21.42 -27.30 -20.68
CA ARG A 429 22.47 -28.16 -21.26
C ARG A 429 23.55 -28.56 -20.25
N GLU A 430 23.98 -27.69 -19.34
CA GLU A 430 24.97 -28.04 -18.31
C GLU A 430 24.41 -29.03 -17.28
N ILE A 431 23.16 -28.84 -16.85
CA ILE A 431 22.48 -29.79 -15.96
C ILE A 431 22.33 -31.14 -16.68
N GLU A 432 21.86 -31.12 -17.92
CA GLU A 432 21.76 -32.33 -18.74
C GLU A 432 23.12 -32.99 -18.97
N GLY A 433 24.21 -32.26 -19.20
CA GLY A 433 25.55 -32.85 -19.28
C GLY A 433 26.02 -33.46 -17.96
N THR A 434 25.65 -32.86 -16.83
CA THR A 434 26.02 -33.30 -15.48
C THR A 434 25.29 -34.58 -15.05
N PHE A 435 24.08 -34.80 -15.57
CA PHE A 435 23.19 -35.90 -15.18
C PHE A 435 22.72 -36.78 -16.35
N GLY A 436 23.11 -36.50 -17.60
CA GLY A 436 22.60 -37.13 -18.82
C GLY A 436 23.12 -38.54 -19.10
N GLY A 437 24.21 -38.93 -18.45
CA GLY A 437 24.63 -40.34 -18.37
C GLY A 437 23.79 -41.20 -17.42
N THR A 438 22.91 -40.58 -16.63
CA THR A 438 21.97 -41.26 -15.73
C THR A 438 20.63 -41.39 -16.46
N LEU A 439 20.26 -42.59 -16.88
CA LEU A 439 18.97 -42.98 -17.50
C LEU A 439 17.72 -42.70 -16.61
N PHE A 440 17.81 -41.81 -15.61
CA PHE A 440 16.88 -41.69 -14.48
C PHE A 440 16.47 -40.26 -14.12
N LEU A 441 16.83 -39.23 -14.89
CA LEU A 441 16.38 -37.83 -14.64
C LEU A 441 14.86 -37.62 -14.86
N ASP A 442 14.08 -38.69 -14.97
CA ASP A 442 12.62 -38.68 -15.09
C ASP A 442 11.92 -39.26 -13.85
N ARG A 443 12.67 -39.79 -12.86
CA ARG A 443 12.13 -40.46 -11.65
C ARG A 443 12.73 -39.86 -10.37
N PRO A 444 12.20 -38.72 -9.90
CA PRO A 444 12.66 -38.10 -8.66
C PRO A 444 12.19 -38.93 -7.45
N THR A 445 13.15 -39.28 -6.58
CA THR A 445 12.88 -39.70 -5.20
C THR A 445 13.53 -38.67 -4.26
N PRO A 446 13.12 -38.58 -2.99
CA PRO A 446 13.72 -37.63 -2.05
C PRO A 446 15.26 -37.74 -2.00
N ASP A 447 15.79 -38.96 -1.84
CA ASP A 447 17.25 -39.21 -1.82
C ASP A 447 17.97 -38.80 -3.11
N ARG A 448 17.32 -39.04 -4.26
CA ARG A 448 17.86 -38.64 -5.57
C ARG A 448 17.87 -37.13 -5.72
N LEU A 449 16.79 -36.45 -5.34
CA LEU A 449 16.71 -34.99 -5.38
C LEU A 449 17.78 -34.35 -4.49
N ALA A 450 17.96 -34.86 -3.26
CA ALA A 450 19.01 -34.40 -2.36
C ALA A 450 20.40 -34.53 -2.99
N THR A 451 20.69 -35.70 -3.57
CA THR A 451 21.97 -36.01 -4.23
C THR A 451 22.20 -35.14 -5.47
N TRP A 452 21.20 -35.02 -6.33
CA TRP A 452 21.27 -34.20 -7.55
C TRP A 452 21.43 -32.73 -7.22
N ARG A 453 20.70 -32.22 -6.22
CA ARG A 453 20.83 -30.84 -5.74
C ARG A 453 22.25 -30.54 -5.27
N ALA A 454 22.82 -31.40 -4.42
CA ALA A 454 24.17 -31.22 -3.91
C ALA A 454 25.19 -31.16 -5.07
N LYS A 455 25.08 -32.10 -6.02
CA LYS A 455 25.94 -32.13 -7.22
C LYS A 455 25.76 -30.89 -8.10
N ALA A 456 24.53 -30.44 -8.33
CA ALA A 456 24.23 -29.26 -9.15
C ALA A 456 24.79 -27.98 -8.50
N GLN A 457 24.70 -27.86 -7.17
CA GLN A 457 25.24 -26.71 -6.45
C GLN A 457 26.77 -26.66 -6.50
N THR A 458 27.46 -27.80 -6.33
CA THR A 458 28.91 -27.88 -6.52
C THR A 458 29.30 -27.53 -7.96
N ARG A 459 28.56 -28.05 -8.95
CA ARG A 459 28.82 -27.78 -10.37
C ARG A 459 28.65 -26.29 -10.70
N ALA A 460 27.60 -25.65 -10.18
CA ALA A 460 27.37 -24.22 -10.37
C ALA A 460 28.50 -23.37 -9.79
N ALA A 461 29.00 -23.73 -8.60
CA ALA A 461 30.14 -23.05 -7.98
C ALA A 461 31.42 -23.16 -8.83
N VAL A 462 31.77 -24.37 -9.26
CA VAL A 462 32.96 -24.63 -10.09
C VAL A 462 32.87 -23.93 -11.44
N ASN A 463 31.74 -24.05 -12.15
CA ASN A 463 31.57 -23.50 -13.50
C ASN A 463 31.54 -21.96 -13.50
N SER A 464 31.13 -21.33 -12.39
CA SER A 464 31.11 -19.87 -12.27
C SER A 464 32.49 -19.25 -12.08
N GLY A 465 33.51 -20.07 -11.78
CA GLY A 465 34.91 -19.65 -11.66
C GLY A 465 35.08 -18.42 -10.77
N PHE A 466 35.72 -17.38 -11.32
CA PHE A 466 36.05 -16.14 -10.58
C PHE A 466 34.81 -15.35 -10.11
N ALA A 467 33.62 -15.59 -10.66
CA ALA A 467 32.39 -14.92 -10.23
C ALA A 467 31.81 -15.48 -8.93
N TYR A 468 32.14 -16.74 -8.60
CA TYR A 468 31.57 -17.42 -7.43
C TYR A 468 31.94 -16.74 -6.09
N PRO A 469 33.19 -16.33 -5.82
CA PRO A 469 33.52 -15.63 -4.57
C PRO A 469 32.74 -14.34 -4.37
N ALA A 470 32.51 -13.56 -5.44
CA ALA A 470 31.71 -12.34 -5.37
C ALA A 470 30.24 -12.65 -5.03
N TYR A 471 29.65 -13.65 -5.68
CA TYR A 471 28.31 -14.14 -5.34
C TYR A 471 28.24 -14.62 -3.88
N ALA A 472 29.20 -15.42 -3.43
CA ALA A 472 29.21 -15.98 -2.10
C ALA A 472 29.31 -14.88 -1.01
N LEU A 473 30.08 -13.81 -1.25
CA LEU A 473 30.15 -12.63 -0.36
C LEU A 473 28.82 -11.88 -0.29
N VAL A 474 28.18 -11.62 -1.44
CA VAL A 474 26.85 -10.97 -1.48
C VAL A 474 25.83 -11.83 -0.74
N LYS A 475 25.86 -13.13 -0.97
CA LYS A 475 25.00 -14.11 -0.32
C LYS A 475 25.20 -14.15 1.19
N LEU A 476 26.44 -14.21 1.65
CA LEU A 476 26.78 -14.16 3.07
C LEU A 476 26.25 -12.87 3.71
N SER A 477 26.51 -11.72 3.08
CA SER A 477 26.02 -10.43 3.57
C SER A 477 24.50 -10.40 3.69
N ALA A 478 23.78 -10.86 2.66
CA ALA A 478 22.32 -10.92 2.70
C ALA A 478 21.79 -11.81 3.84
N ILE A 479 22.42 -12.97 4.07
CA ILE A 479 22.03 -13.89 5.17
C ILE A 479 22.30 -13.24 6.52
N VAL A 480 23.48 -12.62 6.70
CA VAL A 480 23.86 -11.99 7.98
C VAL A 480 22.93 -10.81 8.30
N GLU A 481 22.62 -9.96 7.34
CA GLU A 481 21.70 -8.82 7.56
C GLU A 481 20.26 -9.28 7.85
N GLU A 482 19.79 -10.37 7.23
CA GLU A 482 18.50 -11.00 7.56
C GLU A 482 18.50 -11.55 8.99
N VAL A 483 19.54 -12.29 9.38
CA VAL A 483 19.68 -12.84 10.72
C VAL A 483 19.74 -11.74 11.78
N VAL A 484 20.53 -10.67 11.54
CA VAL A 484 20.58 -9.50 12.44
C VAL A 484 19.21 -8.86 12.56
N ALA A 485 18.47 -8.70 11.46
CA ALA A 485 17.12 -8.15 11.49
C ALA A 485 16.14 -9.04 12.27
N MET A 486 16.26 -10.37 12.16
CA MET A 486 15.44 -11.33 12.92
C MET A 486 15.77 -11.28 14.42
N LEU A 487 17.04 -11.38 14.79
CA LEU A 487 17.48 -11.31 16.20
C LEU A 487 17.06 -9.98 16.84
N PHE A 488 17.23 -8.87 16.12
CA PHE A 488 16.78 -7.57 16.60
C PHE A 488 15.25 -7.47 16.72
N ARG A 489 14.49 -8.15 15.86
CA ARG A 489 13.02 -8.20 15.96
C ARG A 489 12.56 -9.01 17.17
N LEU A 490 13.32 -10.03 17.58
CA LEU A 490 13.00 -10.89 18.71
C LEU A 490 13.42 -10.29 20.05
N GLY A 491 14.65 -9.78 20.17
CA GLY A 491 15.24 -9.31 21.44
C GLY A 491 15.67 -7.85 21.48
N GLY A 492 15.30 -7.04 20.47
CA GLY A 492 15.65 -5.62 20.41
C GLY A 492 14.64 -4.71 21.09
N ASP A 493 15.10 -3.56 21.58
CA ASP A 493 14.30 -2.51 22.21
C ASP A 493 13.76 -1.46 21.22
N GLY A 494 13.92 -1.69 19.91
CA GLY A 494 13.57 -0.73 18.85
C GLY A 494 14.59 0.39 18.64
N SER A 495 15.69 0.44 19.42
CA SER A 495 16.75 1.44 19.29
C SER A 495 17.65 1.20 18.08
N PRO A 496 17.87 2.20 17.20
CA PRO A 496 18.85 2.10 16.11
C PRO A 496 20.27 1.79 16.59
N ALA A 497 20.63 2.30 17.77
CA ALA A 497 21.96 2.07 18.35
C ALA A 497 22.15 0.61 18.78
N LEU A 498 21.11 -0.03 19.34
CA LEU A 498 21.16 -1.44 19.71
C LEU A 498 21.19 -2.33 18.46
N ARG A 499 20.40 -2.00 17.43
CA ARG A 499 20.42 -2.69 16.14
C ARG A 499 21.82 -2.71 15.53
N GLU A 500 22.52 -1.59 15.58
CA GLU A 500 23.89 -1.51 15.09
C GLU A 500 24.86 -2.35 15.94
N ARG A 501 24.68 -2.39 17.26
CA ARG A 501 25.50 -3.26 18.14
C ARG A 501 25.31 -4.74 17.79
N PHE A 502 24.07 -5.17 17.54
CA PHE A 502 23.76 -6.53 17.08
C PHE A 502 24.46 -6.80 15.74
N ARG A 503 24.35 -5.86 14.80
CA ARG A 503 25.02 -5.96 13.49
C ARG A 503 26.53 -6.11 13.65
N GLN A 504 27.16 -5.27 14.48
CA GLN A 504 28.59 -5.30 14.72
C GLN A 504 29.07 -6.59 15.40
N SER A 505 28.35 -7.08 16.42
CA SER A 505 28.73 -8.31 17.14
C SER A 505 28.65 -9.53 16.23
N VAL A 506 27.56 -9.67 15.46
CA VAL A 506 27.41 -10.77 14.49
C VAL A 506 28.50 -10.70 13.42
N TRP A 507 28.73 -9.55 12.80
CA TRP A 507 29.78 -9.41 11.78
C TRP A 507 31.19 -9.63 12.33
N ALA A 508 31.46 -9.27 13.58
CA ALA A 508 32.74 -9.56 14.24
C ALA A 508 32.96 -11.07 14.34
N HIS A 509 31.94 -11.82 14.77
CA HIS A 509 31.98 -13.29 14.83
C HIS A 509 32.19 -13.93 13.45
N ILE A 510 31.49 -13.46 12.41
CA ILE A 510 31.65 -13.93 11.03
C ILE A 510 33.11 -13.80 10.55
N ARG A 511 33.74 -12.65 10.83
CA ARG A 511 35.15 -12.37 10.47
C ARG A 511 36.13 -13.20 11.30
N GLU A 512 35.89 -13.35 12.60
CA GLU A 512 36.73 -14.17 13.49
C GLU A 512 36.79 -15.64 13.03
N ARG A 513 35.66 -16.17 12.55
CA ARG A 513 35.56 -17.52 11.98
C ARG A 513 36.06 -17.62 10.54
N GLY A 514 36.43 -16.49 9.92
CA GLY A 514 36.89 -16.40 8.53
C GLY A 514 35.84 -16.83 7.52
N LEU A 515 34.55 -16.67 7.83
CA LEU A 515 33.44 -17.06 6.94
C LEU A 515 33.31 -16.11 5.74
N ASP A 516 33.84 -14.90 5.84
CA ASP A 516 33.95 -13.91 4.76
C ASP A 516 35.13 -14.19 3.80
N GLN A 517 36.02 -15.12 4.15
CA GLN A 517 37.16 -15.50 3.32
C GLN A 517 36.75 -16.57 2.30
N MET A 518 36.21 -16.14 1.15
CA MET A 518 35.72 -17.02 0.08
C MET A 518 36.84 -17.67 -0.77
N ARG A 519 38.05 -17.84 -0.23
CA ARG A 519 39.20 -18.44 -0.97
C ARG A 519 39.16 -19.97 -0.91
N GLU A 520 39.47 -20.58 -2.06
CA GLU A 520 39.57 -22.02 -2.25
C GLU A 520 40.75 -22.62 -1.48
N GLU A 521 40.52 -23.68 -0.68
CA GLU A 521 41.62 -24.46 -0.09
C GLU A 521 41.96 -25.75 -0.84
N ARG A 522 41.12 -26.23 -1.79
CA ARG A 522 41.46 -27.17 -2.89
C ARG A 522 40.20 -27.64 -3.63
N LYS A 523 40.27 -27.77 -4.96
CA LYS A 523 39.27 -28.37 -5.87
C LYS A 523 37.90 -27.67 -5.97
N GLY A 524 37.89 -26.33 -6.13
CA GLY A 524 36.75 -25.61 -6.72
C GLY A 524 35.44 -25.56 -5.91
N GLY A 525 35.48 -25.84 -4.60
CA GLY A 525 34.31 -25.80 -3.71
C GLY A 525 34.45 -24.78 -2.59
N ALA A 526 33.32 -24.32 -2.04
CA ALA A 526 33.28 -23.50 -0.83
C ALA A 526 33.77 -24.28 0.41
N ARG A 527 34.31 -23.57 1.40
CA ARG A 527 34.75 -24.17 2.68
C ARG A 527 33.59 -24.87 3.40
N PRO A 528 33.79 -26.05 4.02
CA PRO A 528 32.73 -26.78 4.71
C PRO A 528 31.99 -25.96 5.77
N GLU A 529 32.69 -25.08 6.47
CA GLU A 529 32.12 -24.21 7.52
C GLU A 529 31.13 -23.20 6.92
N ILE A 530 31.43 -22.64 5.75
CA ILE A 530 30.54 -21.71 5.03
C ILE A 530 29.32 -22.46 4.51
N ILE A 531 29.51 -23.68 3.99
CA ILE A 531 28.41 -24.54 3.54
C ILE A 531 27.48 -24.86 4.73
N ALA A 532 28.04 -25.19 5.90
CA ALA A 532 27.25 -25.44 7.11
C ALA A 532 26.45 -24.19 7.50
N PHE A 533 27.09 -23.02 7.56
CA PHE A 533 26.43 -21.75 7.85
C PHE A 533 25.27 -21.45 6.89
N PHE A 534 25.46 -21.62 5.57
CA PHE A 534 24.37 -21.46 4.60
C PHE A 534 23.26 -22.50 4.79
N ARG A 535 23.60 -23.75 5.11
CA ARG A 535 22.59 -24.77 5.38
C ARG A 535 21.73 -24.42 6.60
N ASP A 536 22.31 -23.77 7.59
CA ASP A 536 21.64 -23.41 8.84
C ASP A 536 20.83 -22.12 8.75
N HIS A 537 21.28 -21.13 7.96
CA HIS A 537 20.68 -19.79 7.96
C HIS A 537 20.09 -19.30 6.64
N ASP A 538 20.43 -19.90 5.50
CA ASP A 538 20.05 -19.38 4.17
C ASP A 538 18.59 -19.66 3.79
N LEU A 539 17.67 -18.97 4.44
CA LEU A 539 16.25 -19.04 4.15
C LEU A 539 15.93 -18.44 2.78
N GLY A 540 16.55 -17.32 2.45
CA GLY A 540 16.32 -16.57 1.22
C GLY A 540 16.56 -17.40 -0.05
N PHE A 541 17.63 -18.21 -0.12
CA PHE A 541 17.87 -19.08 -1.27
C PHE A 541 16.75 -20.11 -1.48
N ARG A 542 16.25 -20.72 -0.40
CA ARG A 542 15.18 -21.73 -0.45
C ARG A 542 13.89 -21.14 -0.97
N ILE A 543 13.52 -19.96 -0.46
CA ILE A 543 12.33 -19.23 -0.90
C ILE A 543 12.49 -18.78 -2.36
N ARG A 544 13.62 -18.18 -2.75
CA ARG A 544 13.86 -17.75 -4.14
C ARG A 544 13.78 -18.92 -5.13
N ARG A 545 14.31 -20.10 -4.77
CA ARG A 545 14.24 -21.32 -5.59
C ARG A 545 12.80 -21.77 -5.82
N LEU A 546 12.00 -21.87 -4.76
CA LEU A 546 10.60 -22.30 -4.88
C LEU A 546 9.77 -21.30 -5.68
N ARG A 547 10.02 -19.99 -5.51
CA ARG A 547 9.39 -18.97 -6.35
C ARG A 547 9.82 -19.06 -7.81
N PHE A 548 11.09 -19.36 -8.08
CA PHE A 548 11.57 -19.62 -9.44
C PHE A 548 10.85 -20.83 -10.06
N MET A 549 10.68 -21.91 -9.30
CA MET A 549 9.88 -23.06 -9.75
C MET A 549 8.42 -22.69 -10.00
N ALA A 550 7.77 -21.93 -9.11
CA ALA A 550 6.38 -21.52 -9.29
C ALA A 550 6.19 -20.77 -10.63
N ARG A 551 7.12 -19.87 -10.96
CA ARG A 551 7.11 -19.15 -12.24
C ARG A 551 7.32 -20.08 -13.44
N ARG A 552 8.31 -20.96 -13.38
CA ARG A 552 8.55 -21.93 -14.46
C ARG A 552 7.36 -22.86 -14.66
N LEU A 553 6.65 -23.22 -13.61
CA LEU A 553 5.43 -24.00 -13.71
C LEU A 553 4.34 -23.23 -14.47
N THR A 554 4.18 -21.93 -14.23
CA THR A 554 3.24 -21.09 -14.98
C THR A 554 3.60 -21.03 -16.47
N GLU A 555 4.87 -20.84 -16.81
CA GLU A 555 5.34 -20.81 -18.20
C GLU A 555 5.15 -22.17 -18.91
N VAL A 556 5.42 -23.27 -18.21
CA VAL A 556 5.23 -24.63 -18.73
C VAL A 556 3.73 -24.97 -18.91
N ALA A 557 2.87 -24.40 -18.07
CA ALA A 557 1.43 -24.62 -18.10
C ALA A 557 0.68 -23.73 -19.12
N ASP A 558 1.37 -22.91 -19.91
CA ASP A 558 0.74 -22.01 -20.90
C ASP A 558 0.17 -22.72 -22.13
N THR A 559 0.34 -24.03 -22.27
CA THR A 559 -0.33 -24.83 -23.30
C THR A 559 -1.60 -25.50 -22.74
N PRO A 560 -2.80 -25.24 -23.30
CA PRO A 560 -4.07 -25.68 -22.74
C PRO A 560 -4.37 -27.16 -23.08
N GLN A 561 -3.74 -28.09 -22.35
CA GLN A 561 -4.13 -29.50 -22.36
C GLN A 561 -4.95 -29.84 -21.11
N PRO A 562 -6.18 -30.39 -21.23
CA PRO A 562 -7.03 -30.71 -20.08
C PRO A 562 -6.36 -31.62 -19.03
N GLU A 563 -5.59 -32.62 -19.49
CA GLU A 563 -4.85 -33.57 -18.63
C GLU A 563 -3.74 -32.90 -17.81
N LEU A 564 -3.19 -31.79 -18.31
CA LEU A 564 -2.12 -31.05 -17.64
C LEU A 564 -2.64 -30.17 -16.50
N ILE A 565 -3.92 -29.77 -16.54
CA ILE A 565 -4.51 -28.81 -15.58
C ILE A 565 -4.46 -29.36 -14.15
N GLU A 566 -4.80 -30.64 -13.96
CA GLU A 566 -4.82 -31.27 -12.63
C GLU A 566 -3.41 -31.45 -12.07
N ALA A 567 -2.50 -32.04 -12.86
CA ALA A 567 -1.12 -32.28 -12.45
C ALA A 567 -0.37 -30.97 -12.14
N VAL A 568 -0.57 -29.92 -12.94
CA VAL A 568 -0.04 -28.57 -12.66
C VAL A 568 -0.66 -27.99 -11.40
N GLY A 569 -1.96 -28.21 -11.15
CA GLY A 569 -2.63 -27.83 -9.91
C GLY A 569 -1.96 -28.44 -8.67
N ILE A 570 -1.71 -29.75 -8.70
CA ILE A 570 -1.03 -30.49 -7.62
C ILE A 570 0.40 -29.97 -7.42
N MET A 571 1.16 -29.78 -8.50
CA MET A 571 2.53 -29.26 -8.42
C MET A 571 2.56 -27.86 -7.82
N ARG A 572 1.66 -26.98 -8.27
CA ARG A 572 1.54 -25.62 -7.77
C ARG A 572 1.22 -25.58 -6.28
N ASN A 573 0.23 -26.37 -5.84
CA ASN A 573 -0.12 -26.49 -4.43
C ASN A 573 1.04 -26.99 -3.58
N SER A 574 1.82 -27.94 -4.10
CA SER A 574 3.00 -28.48 -3.43
C SER A 574 4.12 -27.43 -3.29
N ILE A 575 4.39 -26.64 -4.34
CA ILE A 575 5.37 -25.54 -4.28
C ILE A 575 4.95 -24.48 -3.24
N TYR A 576 3.69 -24.06 -3.24
CA TYR A 576 3.21 -23.04 -2.29
C TYR A 576 3.13 -23.56 -0.85
N SER A 577 2.80 -24.83 -0.65
CA SER A 577 2.86 -25.47 0.68
C SER A 577 4.31 -25.55 1.18
N ALA A 578 5.26 -25.88 0.30
CA ALA A 578 6.68 -25.84 0.61
C ALA A 578 7.19 -24.42 0.92
N LEU A 579 6.68 -23.40 0.23
CA LEU A 579 6.98 -21.99 0.55
C LEU A 579 6.51 -21.62 1.95
N ALA A 580 5.29 -22.06 2.33
CA ALA A 580 4.74 -21.77 3.65
C ALA A 580 5.62 -22.31 4.79
N ILE A 581 6.16 -23.53 4.65
CA ILE A 581 7.07 -24.16 5.64
C ILE A 581 8.28 -23.27 5.95
N TYR A 582 8.84 -22.61 4.92
CA TYR A 582 9.97 -21.69 5.08
C TYR A 582 9.53 -20.31 5.59
N GLN A 583 8.41 -19.79 5.10
CA GLN A 583 7.87 -18.48 5.53
C GLN A 583 7.47 -18.47 7.01
N GLU A 584 7.09 -19.62 7.58
CA GLU A 584 6.87 -19.76 9.03
C GLU A 584 8.12 -19.45 9.86
N SER A 585 9.33 -19.66 9.31
CA SER A 585 10.59 -19.26 9.95
C SER A 585 10.84 -17.75 9.91
N GLU A 586 10.09 -16.99 9.10
CA GLU A 586 10.17 -15.52 9.07
C GLU A 586 9.24 -14.86 10.10
N ALA A 587 8.31 -15.65 10.67
CA ALA A 587 7.36 -15.15 11.65
C ALA A 587 8.02 -15.07 13.04
N SER A 588 8.20 -13.85 13.58
CA SER A 588 8.73 -13.66 14.94
C SER A 588 7.97 -14.43 16.02
N ASP A 589 6.67 -14.63 15.81
CA ASP A 589 5.75 -15.20 16.80
C ASP A 589 5.80 -16.74 16.85
N SER A 590 6.58 -17.37 15.96
CA SER A 590 6.80 -18.82 15.95
C SER A 590 7.97 -19.26 16.83
N TYR A 591 8.74 -18.31 17.37
CA TYR A 591 9.93 -18.57 18.17
C TYR A 591 9.61 -18.67 19.67
N SER A 592 10.36 -19.53 20.37
CA SER A 592 10.17 -19.78 21.81
C SER A 592 10.73 -18.65 22.67
N GLU A 593 10.30 -18.59 23.93
CA GLU A 593 10.85 -17.66 24.94
C GLU A 593 12.37 -17.81 25.09
N VAL A 594 12.89 -19.04 24.97
CA VAL A 594 14.33 -19.33 25.00
C VAL A 594 15.05 -18.61 23.85
N MET A 595 14.51 -18.67 22.64
CA MET A 595 15.08 -17.96 21.49
C MET A 595 15.04 -16.44 21.69
N ILE A 596 13.95 -15.90 22.29
CA ILE A 596 13.83 -14.47 22.57
C ILE A 596 14.96 -14.04 23.54
N GLN A 597 15.18 -14.78 24.63
CA GLN A 597 16.25 -14.49 25.59
C GLN A 597 17.64 -14.55 24.94
N SER A 598 17.90 -15.56 24.10
CA SER A 598 19.16 -15.65 23.36
C SER A 598 19.31 -14.50 22.36
N ALA A 599 18.21 -14.03 21.76
CA ALA A 599 18.22 -12.87 20.87
C ALA A 599 18.52 -11.55 21.61
N GLU A 600 18.00 -11.36 22.84
CA GLU A 600 18.32 -10.19 23.67
C GLU A 600 19.82 -10.10 23.99
N ALA A 601 20.46 -11.25 24.17
CA ALA A 601 21.89 -11.37 24.46
C ALA A 601 22.81 -11.22 23.23
N THR A 602 22.28 -11.05 22.01
CA THR A 602 23.06 -11.03 20.74
C THR A 602 24.24 -10.06 20.73
N ALA A 603 24.12 -8.90 21.39
CA ALA A 603 25.19 -7.92 21.46
C ALA A 603 26.41 -8.42 22.27
N ILE A 604 26.21 -9.37 23.17
CA ILE A 604 27.21 -9.92 24.09
C ILE A 604 27.66 -11.31 23.63
N ASP A 605 26.71 -12.19 23.28
CA ASP A 605 26.96 -13.56 22.84
C ASP A 605 26.26 -13.83 21.48
N PRO A 606 26.83 -13.33 20.37
CA PRO A 606 26.29 -13.59 19.05
C PRO A 606 26.39 -15.07 18.64
N VAL A 607 27.28 -15.85 19.27
CA VAL A 607 27.51 -17.26 18.92
C VAL A 607 26.33 -18.12 19.37
N HIS A 608 25.94 -17.96 20.64
CA HIS A 608 24.79 -18.67 21.18
C HIS A 608 23.49 -18.25 20.45
N ALA A 609 23.29 -16.95 20.23
CA ALA A 609 22.13 -16.44 19.49
C ALA A 609 22.02 -17.02 18.06
N LEU A 610 23.14 -17.16 17.34
CA LEU A 610 23.17 -17.79 16.02
C LEU A 610 22.84 -19.29 16.09
N SER A 611 23.42 -20.02 17.06
CA SER A 611 23.17 -21.46 17.22
C SER A 611 21.70 -21.74 17.55
N GLU A 612 21.13 -21.02 18.51
CA GLU A 612 19.73 -21.14 18.90
C GLU A 612 18.80 -20.82 17.72
N LEU A 613 19.11 -19.78 16.93
CA LEU A 613 18.33 -19.45 15.74
C LEU A 613 18.39 -20.58 14.69
N ALA A 614 19.57 -21.20 14.49
CA ALA A 614 19.72 -22.33 13.57
C ALA A 614 18.87 -23.53 14.01
N GLU A 615 18.89 -23.86 15.30
CA GLU A 615 18.10 -24.94 15.88
C GLU A 615 16.60 -24.66 15.78
N ALA A 616 16.16 -23.44 16.14
CA ALA A 616 14.76 -23.04 16.05
C ALA A 616 14.24 -23.04 14.60
N ARG A 617 15.05 -22.62 13.63
CA ARG A 617 14.68 -22.67 12.20
C ARG A 617 14.63 -24.10 11.66
N ASN A 618 15.52 -24.97 12.14
CA ASN A 618 15.69 -26.36 11.71
C ASN A 618 15.60 -26.56 10.18
N LEU A 619 16.31 -25.73 9.41
CA LEU A 619 16.16 -25.69 7.95
C LEU A 619 16.50 -27.02 7.29
N LYS A 620 17.40 -27.83 7.88
CA LYS A 620 17.77 -29.15 7.37
C LYS A 620 16.59 -30.13 7.39
N ALA A 621 15.82 -30.17 8.48
CA ALA A 621 14.63 -31.03 8.55
C ALA A 621 13.53 -30.52 7.60
N LYS A 622 13.36 -29.20 7.50
CA LYS A 622 12.44 -28.58 6.54
C LYS A 622 12.81 -28.89 5.09
N ASP A 623 14.11 -28.92 4.75
CA ASP A 623 14.60 -29.31 3.43
C ASP A 623 14.14 -30.74 3.07
N VAL A 624 14.21 -31.69 4.01
CA VAL A 624 13.78 -33.08 3.79
C VAL A 624 12.27 -33.15 3.53
N ALA A 625 11.46 -32.52 4.39
CA ALA A 625 10.00 -32.48 4.21
C ALA A 625 9.60 -31.86 2.86
N VAL A 626 10.26 -30.78 2.46
CA VAL A 626 10.02 -30.13 1.17
C VAL A 626 10.47 -31.00 -0.01
N GLU A 627 11.59 -31.71 0.10
CA GLU A 627 12.05 -32.65 -0.92
C GLU A 627 11.08 -33.82 -1.11
N GLU A 628 10.47 -34.33 -0.04
CA GLU A 628 9.40 -35.34 -0.10
C GLU A 628 8.17 -34.84 -0.87
N MET A 629 7.68 -33.65 -0.52
CA MET A 629 6.54 -33.02 -1.19
C MET A 629 6.81 -32.79 -2.68
N LEU A 630 7.98 -32.25 -3.02
CA LEU A 630 8.36 -31.97 -4.40
C LEU A 630 8.58 -33.25 -5.20
N ALA A 631 9.19 -34.30 -4.63
CA ALA A 631 9.40 -35.56 -5.31
C ALA A 631 8.07 -36.20 -5.72
N GLY A 632 7.08 -36.22 -4.81
CA GLY A 632 5.74 -36.72 -5.09
C GLY A 632 5.05 -35.93 -6.21
N ALA A 633 5.06 -34.61 -6.11
CA ALA A 633 4.40 -33.73 -7.07
C ALA A 633 5.04 -33.77 -8.46
N LEU A 634 6.38 -33.76 -8.55
CA LEU A 634 7.11 -33.89 -9.81
C LEU A 634 6.82 -35.23 -10.50
N SER A 635 6.68 -36.31 -9.73
CA SER A 635 6.36 -37.63 -10.26
C SER A 635 4.96 -37.71 -10.89
N GLY A 636 4.04 -36.83 -10.48
CA GLY A 636 2.70 -36.70 -11.04
C GLY A 636 2.63 -35.90 -12.36
N LEU A 637 3.66 -35.12 -12.71
CA LEU A 637 3.70 -34.36 -13.96
C LEU A 637 3.99 -35.27 -15.17
N PRO A 638 3.46 -34.98 -16.37
CA PRO A 638 3.87 -35.69 -17.58
C PRO A 638 5.36 -35.46 -17.88
N LYS A 639 5.94 -36.32 -18.73
CA LYS A 639 7.40 -36.43 -18.88
C LYS A 639 8.07 -35.11 -19.26
N ALA A 640 7.49 -34.36 -20.19
CA ALA A 640 8.08 -33.12 -20.69
C ALA A 640 8.11 -32.02 -19.61
N GLU A 641 6.99 -31.83 -18.91
CA GLU A 641 6.81 -30.82 -17.87
C GLU A 641 7.60 -31.19 -16.62
N ARG A 642 7.63 -32.48 -16.26
CA ARG A 642 8.49 -33.01 -15.20
C ARG A 642 9.95 -32.70 -15.47
N ARG A 643 10.43 -32.95 -16.70
CA ARG A 643 11.80 -32.64 -17.10
C ARG A 643 12.08 -31.14 -16.97
N ALA A 644 11.21 -30.29 -17.52
CA ALA A 644 11.35 -28.84 -17.42
C ALA A 644 11.42 -28.35 -15.97
N MET A 645 10.56 -28.90 -15.09
CA MET A 645 10.55 -28.56 -13.67
C MET A 645 11.76 -29.08 -12.89
N LEU A 646 12.28 -30.26 -13.25
CA LEU A 646 13.54 -30.79 -12.68
C LEU A 646 14.74 -29.94 -13.09
N LEU A 647 14.81 -29.54 -14.36
CA LEU A 647 15.85 -28.63 -14.85
C LEU A 647 15.76 -27.27 -14.15
N ALA A 648 14.55 -26.75 -13.92
CA ALA A 648 14.35 -25.52 -13.16
C ALA A 648 14.83 -25.65 -11.70
N TYR A 649 14.52 -26.76 -11.02
CA TYR A 649 14.94 -27.00 -9.63
C TYR A 649 16.46 -27.16 -9.50
N LEU A 650 17.07 -27.96 -10.39
CA LEU A 650 18.51 -28.27 -10.36
C LEU A 650 19.37 -27.15 -10.94
N GLY A 651 18.85 -26.40 -11.92
CA GLY A 651 19.52 -25.25 -12.54
C GLY A 651 19.49 -23.99 -11.69
N PHE A 652 18.60 -23.90 -10.68
CA PHE A 652 18.45 -22.71 -9.84
C PHE A 652 19.76 -22.14 -9.26
N PRO A 653 20.74 -22.93 -8.78
CA PRO A 653 22.01 -22.39 -8.29
C PRO A 653 22.75 -21.54 -9.34
N PHE A 654 22.69 -21.89 -10.62
CA PHE A 654 23.29 -21.10 -11.70
C PHE A 654 22.57 -19.77 -11.89
N TYR A 655 21.24 -19.80 -11.88
CA TYR A 655 20.42 -18.58 -11.95
C TYR A 655 20.65 -17.67 -10.75
N ASP A 656 20.76 -18.21 -9.53
CA ASP A 656 20.99 -17.43 -8.33
C ASP A 656 22.38 -16.78 -8.35
N ILE A 657 23.41 -17.48 -8.85
CA ILE A 657 24.75 -16.90 -9.04
C ILE A 657 24.72 -15.71 -10.00
N ALA A 658 23.99 -15.84 -11.11
CA ALA A 658 23.90 -14.78 -12.12
C ALA A 658 23.04 -13.58 -11.67
N THR A 659 22.02 -13.82 -10.84
CA THR A 659 21.00 -12.80 -10.53
C THR A 659 21.18 -12.16 -9.17
N LEU A 660 21.56 -12.89 -8.12
CA LEU A 660 21.64 -12.36 -6.75
C LEU A 660 22.55 -11.12 -6.62
N PRO A 661 23.75 -11.05 -7.25
CA PRO A 661 24.59 -9.86 -7.18
C PRO A 661 23.96 -8.61 -7.79
N LEU A 662 23.01 -8.77 -8.71
CA LEU A 662 22.29 -7.68 -9.37
C LEU A 662 21.09 -7.18 -8.56
N LEU A 663 20.67 -7.90 -7.51
CA LEU A 663 19.51 -7.56 -6.70
C LEU A 663 19.76 -6.45 -5.67
N GLN A 664 21.02 -6.03 -5.45
CA GLN A 664 21.41 -4.88 -4.60
C GLN A 664 20.71 -4.79 -3.22
N GLY A 665 20.34 -5.92 -2.60
CA GLY A 665 19.66 -5.94 -1.30
C GLY A 665 18.17 -5.56 -1.35
N GLU A 666 17.59 -5.36 -2.53
CA GLU A 666 16.13 -5.34 -2.70
C GLU A 666 15.63 -6.77 -2.50
N GLY A 667 15.16 -7.07 -1.29
CA GLY A 667 14.43 -8.30 -0.97
C GLY A 667 13.27 -8.46 -1.95
N LEU A 668 13.50 -9.21 -3.02
CA LEU A 668 12.45 -9.58 -3.97
C LEU A 668 11.78 -10.83 -3.44
N ASP A 669 10.93 -10.59 -2.45
CA ASP A 669 9.88 -11.55 -2.14
C ASP A 669 8.86 -11.67 -3.27
N GLU A 670 8.91 -10.75 -4.23
CA GLU A 670 8.03 -10.66 -5.38
C GLU A 670 8.88 -10.44 -6.64
N PHE A 671 8.84 -11.41 -7.58
CA PHE A 671 9.51 -11.32 -8.89
C PHE A 671 8.55 -10.84 -9.99
N ASP A 672 7.35 -10.43 -9.60
CA ASP A 672 6.38 -9.80 -10.48
C ASP A 672 6.56 -8.28 -10.44
N PRO A 673 6.65 -7.62 -11.61
CA PRO A 673 6.79 -6.18 -11.64
C PRO A 673 5.57 -5.54 -10.97
N ILE A 674 5.85 -4.57 -10.11
CA ILE A 674 4.80 -3.78 -9.48
C ILE A 674 4.27 -2.83 -10.55
N LYS A 675 2.98 -2.90 -10.83
CA LYS A 675 2.31 -1.95 -11.71
C LYS A 675 1.74 -0.82 -10.87
N VAL A 676 1.75 0.38 -11.44
CA VAL A 676 1.18 1.56 -10.79
C VAL A 676 -0.05 2.00 -11.59
N ASP A 677 -1.16 2.15 -10.89
CA ASP A 677 -2.43 2.61 -11.41
C ASP A 677 -2.85 3.91 -10.71
N ARG A 678 -3.45 4.82 -11.46
CA ARG A 678 -4.05 6.05 -10.94
C ARG A 678 -5.57 5.98 -11.03
N ILE A 679 -6.24 6.54 -10.02
CA ILE A 679 -7.66 6.87 -10.07
C ILE A 679 -7.80 8.39 -9.99
N SER A 680 -8.17 9.00 -11.11
CA SER A 680 -8.34 10.44 -11.26
C SER A 680 -9.54 10.74 -12.18
N PRO A 681 -10.21 11.90 -12.04
CA PRO A 681 -11.18 12.35 -13.03
C PRO A 681 -10.61 12.39 -14.45
N ASP A 682 -9.32 12.69 -14.61
CA ASP A 682 -8.64 12.73 -15.91
C ASP A 682 -8.49 11.34 -16.56
N ASP A 683 -8.59 10.26 -15.76
CA ASP A 683 -8.46 8.88 -16.22
C ASP A 683 -9.83 8.24 -16.56
N CYS A 684 -10.94 8.95 -16.29
CA CYS A 684 -12.30 8.39 -16.34
C CYS A 684 -13.17 9.17 -17.34
N ALA A 685 -13.04 8.82 -18.62
CA ALA A 685 -13.70 9.54 -19.71
C ALA A 685 -14.99 8.89 -20.21
N SER A 686 -15.42 7.75 -19.62
CA SER A 686 -16.55 6.97 -20.16
C SER A 686 -17.90 7.72 -20.11
N LEU A 687 -18.13 8.52 -19.07
CA LEU A 687 -19.37 9.28 -18.90
C LEU A 687 -19.26 10.75 -19.31
N ARG A 688 -18.11 11.38 -19.04
CA ARG A 688 -17.86 12.80 -19.31
C ARG A 688 -16.37 13.02 -19.50
N ALA A 689 -16.00 13.95 -20.38
CA ALA A 689 -14.61 14.40 -20.54
C ALA A 689 -14.40 15.79 -19.89
N GLY A 690 -13.14 16.20 -19.70
CA GLY A 690 -12.79 17.52 -19.15
C GLY A 690 -12.22 17.50 -17.73
N GLY A 691 -11.99 16.31 -17.18
CA GLY A 691 -11.19 16.12 -15.97
C GLY A 691 -11.81 16.72 -14.71
N ALA A 692 -10.96 16.98 -13.71
CA ALA A 692 -11.41 17.45 -12.39
C ALA A 692 -12.25 18.75 -12.48
N ALA A 693 -11.93 19.64 -13.42
CA ALA A 693 -12.65 20.90 -13.61
C ALA A 693 -14.09 20.74 -14.11
N ALA A 694 -14.37 19.68 -14.86
CA ALA A 694 -15.70 19.41 -15.41
C ALA A 694 -16.61 18.64 -14.44
N MET A 695 -16.02 17.90 -13.49
CA MET A 695 -16.74 16.94 -12.65
C MET A 695 -16.76 17.34 -11.18
N LEU A 696 -15.66 17.86 -10.65
CA LEU A 696 -15.53 18.11 -9.20
C LEU A 696 -15.88 19.56 -8.89
N LYS A 697 -16.75 19.74 -7.90
CA LYS A 697 -17.11 21.06 -7.35
C LYS A 697 -16.25 21.39 -6.12
N GLY A 698 -15.72 20.38 -5.44
CA GLY A 698 -14.83 20.55 -4.30
C GLY A 698 -13.53 21.27 -4.62
N ILE A 699 -13.08 21.33 -5.88
CA ILE A 699 -11.86 22.04 -6.28
C ILE A 699 -12.00 23.58 -6.20
N GLU A 700 -13.23 24.09 -6.08
CA GLU A 700 -13.52 25.51 -5.84
C GLU A 700 -13.05 25.94 -4.44
N PHE A 701 -12.94 27.24 -4.20
CA PHE A 701 -12.51 27.82 -2.92
C PHE A 701 -11.20 27.23 -2.35
N ASN A 702 -10.16 27.11 -3.19
CA ASN A 702 -8.86 26.50 -2.83
C ASN A 702 -8.97 25.05 -2.33
N ASN A 703 -9.80 24.23 -2.98
CA ASN A 703 -10.10 22.88 -2.54
C ASN A 703 -10.80 22.85 -1.16
N PHE A 704 -11.78 23.73 -0.95
CA PHE A 704 -12.70 23.68 0.20
C PHE A 704 -14.18 23.67 -0.19
N GLY A 705 -14.51 23.77 -1.49
CA GLY A 705 -15.89 23.96 -1.97
C GLY A 705 -16.91 22.98 -1.39
N ALA A 706 -16.54 21.70 -1.28
CA ALA A 706 -17.43 20.64 -0.76
C ALA A 706 -17.87 20.87 0.69
N PHE A 707 -17.07 21.50 1.55
CA PHE A 707 -17.50 21.76 2.93
C PHE A 707 -18.58 22.85 3.03
N PHE A 708 -18.66 23.73 2.02
CA PHE A 708 -19.58 24.85 2.03
C PHE A 708 -20.98 24.52 1.49
N SER A 709 -21.15 23.45 0.71
CA SER A 709 -22.44 23.12 0.08
C SER A 709 -22.73 21.61 0.11
N ARG A 710 -23.94 21.23 0.53
CA ARG A 710 -24.42 19.84 0.47
C ARG A 710 -24.45 19.32 -0.97
N VAL A 711 -24.89 20.15 -1.92
CA VAL A 711 -24.90 19.84 -3.35
C VAL A 711 -23.51 19.44 -3.83
N TYR A 712 -22.48 20.16 -3.40
CA TYR A 712 -21.10 19.90 -3.82
C TYR A 712 -20.58 18.58 -3.23
N ARG A 713 -20.99 18.23 -2.00
CA ARG A 713 -20.62 16.93 -1.40
C ARG A 713 -21.29 15.77 -2.12
N GLU A 714 -22.59 15.86 -2.39
CA GLU A 714 -23.30 14.82 -3.12
C GLU A 714 -22.73 14.64 -4.54
N ASN A 715 -22.42 15.74 -5.24
CA ASN A 715 -21.76 15.72 -6.54
C ASN A 715 -20.41 14.99 -6.49
N ASP A 716 -19.51 15.43 -5.61
CA ASP A 716 -18.15 14.89 -5.56
C ASP A 716 -18.14 13.42 -5.11
N TYR A 717 -19.04 13.05 -4.18
CA TYR A 717 -19.23 11.68 -3.74
C TYR A 717 -19.70 10.77 -4.89
N LEU A 718 -20.72 11.20 -5.65
CA LEU A 718 -21.24 10.44 -6.78
C LEU A 718 -20.18 10.22 -7.86
N TRP A 719 -19.47 11.28 -8.26
CA TRP A 719 -18.34 11.15 -9.21
C TRP A 719 -17.24 10.25 -8.68
N GLY A 720 -16.95 10.31 -7.37
CA GLY A 720 -16.01 9.40 -6.70
C GLY A 720 -16.41 7.94 -6.89
N ARG A 721 -17.69 7.61 -6.68
CA ARG A 721 -18.19 6.24 -6.91
C ARG A 721 -18.03 5.84 -8.37
N LEU A 722 -18.52 6.65 -9.30
CA LEU A 722 -18.48 6.32 -10.74
C LEU A 722 -17.04 6.10 -11.24
N HIS A 723 -16.10 6.97 -10.88
CA HIS A 723 -14.70 6.82 -11.26
C HIS A 723 -14.02 5.62 -10.57
N GLY A 724 -14.36 5.36 -9.31
CA GLY A 724 -13.90 4.17 -8.59
C GLY A 724 -14.32 2.89 -9.33
N ALA A 725 -15.58 2.80 -9.75
CA ALA A 725 -16.09 1.67 -10.53
C ALA A 725 -15.37 1.52 -11.88
N GLU A 726 -15.25 2.60 -12.66
CA GLU A 726 -14.60 2.58 -13.97
C GLU A 726 -13.16 2.05 -13.89
N ARG A 727 -12.37 2.62 -12.99
CA ARG A 727 -10.95 2.25 -12.85
C ARG A 727 -10.77 0.87 -12.26
N MET A 728 -11.59 0.44 -11.31
CA MET A 728 -11.50 -0.91 -10.75
C MET A 728 -11.83 -1.99 -11.78
N ILE A 729 -12.79 -1.74 -12.67
CA ILE A 729 -13.09 -2.64 -13.81
C ILE A 729 -11.88 -2.74 -14.74
N ASP A 730 -11.28 -1.60 -15.11
CA ASP A 730 -10.10 -1.58 -15.99
C ASP A 730 -8.90 -2.30 -15.36
N ILE A 731 -8.63 -2.04 -14.07
CA ILE A 731 -7.54 -2.67 -13.35
C ILE A 731 -7.76 -4.20 -13.31
N LEU A 732 -8.98 -4.66 -12.98
CA LEU A 732 -9.31 -6.08 -12.94
C LEU A 732 -9.11 -6.76 -14.30
N LEU A 733 -9.65 -6.18 -15.38
CA LEU A 733 -9.53 -6.76 -16.72
C LEU A 733 -8.07 -6.78 -17.22
N SER A 734 -7.27 -5.78 -16.85
CA SER A 734 -5.83 -5.75 -17.16
C SER A 734 -4.99 -6.83 -16.46
N THR A 735 -5.58 -7.59 -15.52
CA THR A 735 -4.91 -8.73 -14.87
C THR A 735 -4.95 -10.00 -15.72
N VAL A 736 -5.86 -10.05 -16.70
CA VAL A 736 -6.07 -11.20 -17.59
C VAL A 736 -5.11 -11.06 -18.77
N LYS A 737 -4.52 -12.19 -19.24
CA LYS A 737 -3.57 -12.13 -20.36
C LYS A 737 -4.29 -11.71 -21.63
N GLU A 738 -3.59 -10.98 -22.48
CA GLU A 738 -4.11 -10.59 -23.80
C GLU A 738 -4.42 -11.85 -24.63
N GLY A 739 -5.65 -11.93 -25.16
CA GLY A 739 -6.13 -13.10 -25.89
C GLY A 739 -6.89 -14.14 -25.06
N ASP A 740 -6.79 -14.13 -23.73
CA ASP A 740 -7.54 -15.07 -22.86
C ASP A 740 -9.03 -14.67 -22.71
N LEU A 741 -9.39 -13.43 -23.04
CA LEU A 741 -10.76 -12.92 -23.06
C LEU A 741 -11.14 -12.42 -24.45
N GLU A 742 -12.08 -13.11 -25.08
CA GLU A 742 -12.69 -12.64 -26.33
C GLU A 742 -13.56 -11.40 -26.06
N GLY A 743 -13.38 -10.36 -26.87
CA GLY A 743 -14.19 -9.14 -26.75
C GLY A 743 -13.95 -8.35 -25.45
N ALA A 744 -12.76 -8.45 -24.84
CA ALA A 744 -12.44 -7.79 -23.56
C ALA A 744 -12.82 -6.30 -23.48
N ALA A 745 -12.64 -5.54 -24.57
CA ALA A 745 -13.03 -4.12 -24.65
C ALA A 745 -14.55 -3.92 -24.55
N GLU A 746 -15.34 -4.79 -25.18
CA GLU A 746 -16.80 -4.75 -25.13
C GLU A 746 -17.33 -5.22 -23.78
N LEU A 747 -16.69 -6.23 -23.18
CA LEU A 747 -16.96 -6.65 -21.81
C LEU A 747 -16.68 -5.51 -20.82
N ALA A 748 -15.55 -4.80 -20.98
CA ALA A 748 -15.21 -3.63 -20.16
C ALA A 748 -16.28 -2.55 -20.27
N ARG A 749 -16.64 -2.17 -21.51
CA ARG A 749 -17.67 -1.16 -21.79
C ARG A 749 -19.01 -1.55 -21.16
N THR A 750 -19.45 -2.78 -21.38
CA THR A 750 -20.72 -3.30 -20.85
C THR A 750 -20.73 -3.32 -19.32
N ALA A 751 -19.66 -3.81 -18.70
CA ALA A 751 -19.54 -3.85 -17.25
C ALA A 751 -19.54 -2.45 -16.64
N LYS A 752 -18.84 -1.48 -17.25
CA LYS A 752 -18.81 -0.08 -16.83
C LYS A 752 -20.20 0.54 -16.84
N PHE A 753 -20.90 0.47 -17.97
CA PHE A 753 -22.23 1.07 -18.10
C PHE A 753 -23.28 0.41 -17.19
N LYS A 754 -23.22 -0.92 -17.02
CA LYS A 754 -24.06 -1.60 -16.02
C LYS A 754 -23.75 -1.15 -14.59
N ALA A 755 -22.47 -0.99 -14.24
CA ALA A 755 -22.08 -0.49 -12.92
C ALA A 755 -22.54 0.95 -12.71
N PHE A 756 -22.40 1.82 -13.71
CA PHE A 756 -22.90 3.20 -13.65
C PHE A 756 -24.41 3.24 -13.44
N ALA A 757 -25.18 2.45 -14.20
CA ALA A 757 -26.63 2.36 -14.04
C ALA A 757 -27.00 1.91 -12.62
N ALA A 758 -26.32 0.88 -12.10
CA ALA A 758 -26.57 0.35 -10.78
C ALA A 758 -26.25 1.35 -9.67
N ILE A 759 -25.12 2.06 -9.77
CA ILE A 759 -24.73 3.11 -8.80
C ILE A 759 -25.73 4.27 -8.83
N LEU A 760 -26.14 4.73 -10.01
CA LEU A 760 -27.12 5.82 -10.15
C LEU A 760 -28.49 5.42 -9.57
N ALA A 761 -28.91 4.17 -9.75
CA ALA A 761 -30.15 3.66 -9.15
C ALA A 761 -30.06 3.50 -7.63
N GLU A 762 -28.91 3.07 -7.12
CA GLU A 762 -28.64 2.95 -5.67
C GLU A 762 -28.66 4.32 -4.97
N GLU A 763 -28.08 5.35 -5.61
CA GLU A 763 -27.88 6.66 -4.99
C GLU A 763 -29.02 7.66 -5.21
N GLU A 764 -29.85 7.48 -6.23
CA GLU A 764 -31.00 8.35 -6.51
C GLU A 764 -31.92 8.64 -5.30
N PRO A 765 -32.31 7.66 -4.46
CA PRO A 765 -33.13 7.95 -3.28
C PRO A 765 -32.37 8.69 -2.17
N HIS A 766 -31.04 8.74 -2.21
CA HIS A 766 -30.18 9.27 -1.15
C HIS A 766 -29.58 10.64 -1.49
N LEU A 767 -29.29 10.90 -2.77
CA LEU A 767 -28.63 12.12 -3.25
C LEU A 767 -29.64 13.12 -3.84
N THR A 768 -30.54 13.61 -2.99
CA THR A 768 -31.69 14.43 -3.40
C THR A 768 -31.31 15.80 -3.96
N HIS A 769 -30.11 16.33 -3.65
CA HIS A 769 -29.68 17.67 -4.07
C HIS A 769 -28.98 17.67 -5.44
N VAL A 770 -28.66 16.49 -5.99
CA VAL A 770 -28.05 16.32 -7.31
C VAL A 770 -28.92 15.46 -8.23
N ALA A 771 -30.25 15.46 -8.00
CA ALA A 771 -31.21 14.70 -8.80
C ALA A 771 -31.14 15.06 -10.31
N GLU A 772 -30.89 16.32 -10.66
CA GLU A 772 -30.71 16.74 -12.05
C GLU A 772 -29.46 16.10 -12.69
N LEU A 773 -28.35 16.04 -11.96
CA LEU A 773 -27.13 15.37 -12.42
C LEU A 773 -27.37 13.87 -12.60
N ILE A 774 -28.08 13.23 -11.68
CA ILE A 774 -28.43 11.80 -11.79
C ILE A 774 -29.29 11.56 -13.04
N ALA A 775 -30.29 12.40 -13.28
CA ALA A 775 -31.13 12.30 -14.48
C ALA A 775 -30.32 12.49 -15.77
N GLU A 776 -29.41 13.47 -15.80
CA GLU A 776 -28.48 13.70 -16.91
C GLU A 776 -27.63 12.44 -17.19
N LEU A 777 -26.98 11.90 -16.16
CA LEU A 777 -26.11 10.73 -16.28
C LEU A 777 -26.87 9.46 -16.66
N LYS A 778 -28.09 9.26 -16.15
CA LYS A 778 -28.96 8.16 -16.59
C LYS A 778 -29.32 8.26 -18.08
N GLY A 779 -29.50 9.48 -18.59
CA GLY A 779 -29.69 9.73 -20.02
C GLY A 779 -28.49 9.29 -20.86
N VAL A 780 -27.28 9.51 -20.36
CA VAL A 780 -26.02 9.06 -21.01
C VAL A 780 -25.84 7.54 -20.92
N VAL A 781 -26.20 6.93 -19.79
CA VAL A 781 -26.03 5.48 -19.58
C VAL A 781 -27.08 4.65 -20.33
N GLY A 782 -28.29 5.20 -20.51
CA GLY A 782 -29.40 4.52 -21.19
C GLY A 782 -29.45 4.70 -22.71
N GLY A 783 -28.66 5.62 -23.27
CA GLY A 783 -28.49 5.81 -24.72
C GLY A 783 -27.31 5.01 -25.25
#